data_AF-A0A081RYB7-F1
#
_entry.id   AF-A0A081RYB7-F1
#
_cell.length_a   1.000
_cell.length_b   1.000
_cell.length_c   1.000
_cell.angle_alpha   90.00
_cell.angle_beta   90.00
_cell.angle_gamma   90.00
#
_symmetry.space_group_name_H-M   'P 1'
#
loop_
_entity.id
_entity.type
_entity.pdbx_description
1 polymer ?
#
loop_
_entity_poly.entity_id
_entity_poly.type
_entity_poly.pdbx_seq_one_letter_code
_entity_poly.pdbx_strand_id
1 'polypeptide(L)'
;MFQADLHAGTPTLRVCDNRGLPIRSLQYHRALTGDNSHPMTPLDERITQTYYHAAGYPTESRDPRLFANGTTPNVRLECSLSGTPLRSDSVDAGWSLSLNDIEGRPYWRKDARGTVHTWQYELPEKGPGRLSAHFEQLNGGEFEVRERLVYGEEEPDAGQNNLRGQCVRHYDTAGCMQLHCVGLQGVILKQSRRLLKDKTAPVYWRGEDEGDENTGWSSLLETQRWTTRTACNAQGQLLNQTDAAGHLTWQRYNVAGQLTTGGLTPNGDAPEQILIARRTYSAAGQVWEEETGSGISTRNTYELQTQRLLSVETKRGNTLLQHIVYDYDPVGNIIQVDHLHEETRFFNNQQVNPRNSYDYDTLYQLTAARGREQVQQVNPSGQQKDENQRVNYQRNYSYDRGNNLIRIRHNGATQFTRDITVEAGSNRGVAQVDEVSSVRAENSFDACGNLQNLLPRDTQTLIWDGRNQLSGVRGSTREEDYLYGSGMRVYKMNRSQNGTEEERVVYLPGLELRSRWLNGTEQESWEVITPQDGVRVLQWRKGCPLEGKTWQGRYCYMGLLSLNELELDETGALISEEEYFPFGGTACWLPRNKVEGDYKTHRYSGKERDATGLYYYGYRYYMPWAGRWLNPDPAGTVDGLNLYCMVRNNPITYRDIDGRILDGWKTKKGVKQGDASKLKRKGPFYTKGQSDIVTDFSFARHDSKEKFDPKPQNELTSIDKRDVLETSPGDKITSYNKSSKWFAGTFWEKNPLSETTDLIVLHNGVEGAAGLKIKFDDLESNRSVLITGGTLTGCTMITGVKDSTFYALHAGTSTPSESWKTGKEGVRDNIALFNRLNPTDPIGISSEHSNKQLIGLLDHFDQGTLAYSGKAGFNIEGEEADNRILNYSKVGLGVSFTLISKNSQGVVSVETLLETGELTTHSPHKTKSPPGASFPASQLKYQAHSSIVHKLF
;
A
#
# COMPACT_ATOMS: atom_id res chain seq x y z
N MET A 1 -6.74 25.23 -11.03
CA MET A 1 -6.82 26.08 -9.81
C MET A 1 -7.95 25.50 -8.95
N PHE A 2 -7.70 25.19 -7.68
CA PHE A 2 -8.72 24.61 -6.80
C PHE A 2 -9.89 25.59 -6.58
N GLN A 3 -11.13 25.11 -6.73
CA GLN A 3 -12.33 25.90 -6.51
C GLN A 3 -13.05 25.43 -5.24
N ALA A 4 -12.86 26.13 -4.12
CA ALA A 4 -13.44 25.75 -2.84
C ALA A 4 -14.98 25.68 -2.87
N ASP A 5 -15.62 26.58 -3.63
CA ASP A 5 -17.09 26.66 -3.75
C ASP A 5 -17.70 25.40 -4.39
N LEU A 6 -16.96 24.71 -5.27
CA LEU A 6 -17.39 23.44 -5.88
C LEU A 6 -17.66 22.37 -4.82
N HIS A 7 -16.88 22.34 -3.74
CA HIS A 7 -16.95 21.34 -2.68
C HIS A 7 -17.81 21.78 -1.47
N ALA A 8 -18.33 23.00 -1.48
CA ALA A 8 -19.12 23.53 -0.37
C ALA A 8 -20.46 22.78 -0.22
N GLY A 9 -20.65 22.04 0.87
CA GLY A 9 -21.87 21.26 1.08
C GLY A 9 -21.90 19.91 0.36
N THR A 10 -20.73 19.32 0.07
CA THR A 10 -20.64 17.96 -0.46
C THR A 10 -20.00 16.95 0.51
N PRO A 11 -20.55 16.75 1.73
CA PRO A 11 -20.02 15.76 2.67
C PRO A 11 -20.29 14.33 2.18
N THR A 12 -19.59 13.36 2.75
CA THR A 12 -20.04 11.95 2.73
C THR A 12 -20.76 11.66 4.03
N LEU A 13 -22.02 11.23 3.95
CA LEU A 13 -22.84 10.92 5.11
C LEU A 13 -23.14 9.43 5.17
N ARG A 14 -23.13 8.88 6.38
CA ARG A 14 -23.49 7.49 6.65
C ARG A 14 -24.79 7.48 7.44
N VAL A 15 -25.81 6.84 6.89
CA VAL A 15 -27.11 6.65 7.54
C VAL A 15 -27.18 5.25 8.11
N CYS A 16 -27.39 5.15 9.41
CA CYS A 16 -27.48 3.88 10.12
C CYS A 16 -28.93 3.52 10.46
N ASP A 17 -29.23 2.23 10.54
CA ASP A 17 -30.48 1.75 11.13
C ASP A 17 -30.42 1.76 12.67
N ASN A 18 -31.49 1.28 13.32
CA ASN A 18 -31.58 1.18 14.77
C ASN A 18 -30.62 0.14 15.41
N ARG A 19 -29.83 -0.58 14.60
CA ARG A 19 -28.78 -1.51 15.05
C ARG A 19 -27.38 -0.92 14.86
N GLY A 20 -27.26 0.31 14.35
CA GLY A 20 -25.98 0.95 14.04
C GLY A 20 -25.36 0.49 12.72
N LEU A 21 -26.08 -0.29 11.91
CA LEU A 21 -25.58 -0.80 10.62
C LEU A 21 -25.79 0.23 9.52
N PRO A 22 -24.80 0.46 8.62
CA PRO A 22 -24.89 1.48 7.58
C PRO A 22 -25.79 1.05 6.42
N ILE A 23 -27.04 1.45 6.47
CA ILE A 23 -28.01 1.12 5.42
C ILE A 23 -27.90 2.03 4.20
N ARG A 24 -27.35 3.24 4.34
CA ARG A 24 -27.06 4.12 3.20
C ARG A 24 -25.75 4.89 3.38
N SER A 25 -25.05 5.09 2.27
CA SER A 25 -23.98 6.08 2.13
C SER A 25 -24.43 7.14 1.13
N LEU A 26 -24.45 8.40 1.55
CA LEU A 26 -24.86 9.55 0.74
C LEU A 26 -23.61 10.33 0.36
N GLN A 27 -23.42 10.54 -0.92
CA GLN A 27 -22.41 11.44 -1.47
C GLN A 27 -23.11 12.49 -2.32
N TYR A 28 -22.55 13.68 -2.41
CA TYR A 28 -23.14 14.76 -3.20
C TYR A 28 -22.22 15.13 -4.34
N HIS A 29 -22.71 14.95 -5.57
CA HIS A 29 -21.99 15.17 -6.80
C HIS A 29 -22.29 16.57 -7.38
N ARG A 30 -21.24 17.31 -7.74
CA ARG A 30 -21.26 18.46 -8.63
C ARG A 30 -20.00 18.46 -9.50
N ALA A 31 -20.12 19.01 -10.70
CA ALA A 31 -19.00 19.23 -11.61
C ALA A 31 -19.08 20.64 -12.20
N LEU A 32 -17.95 21.10 -12.77
CA LEU A 32 -17.90 22.35 -13.52
C LEU A 32 -18.47 22.16 -14.92
N THR A 33 -19.21 23.16 -15.41
CA THR A 33 -19.87 23.11 -16.73
C THR A 33 -19.04 23.78 -17.82
N GLY A 34 -18.10 24.65 -17.44
CA GLY A 34 -17.38 25.54 -18.36
C GLY A 34 -18.21 26.73 -18.86
N ASP A 35 -19.46 26.88 -18.40
CA ASP A 35 -20.34 28.01 -18.71
C ASP A 35 -20.30 29.05 -17.58
N ASN A 36 -19.93 30.29 -17.90
CA ASN A 36 -19.83 31.37 -16.92
C ASN A 36 -21.19 31.77 -16.31
N SER A 37 -22.31 31.48 -16.99
CA SER A 37 -23.66 31.79 -16.50
C SER A 37 -24.16 30.77 -15.47
N HIS A 38 -23.74 29.51 -15.59
CA HIS A 38 -24.03 28.41 -14.69
C HIS A 38 -22.77 27.58 -14.44
N PRO A 39 -21.83 28.06 -13.60
CA PRO A 39 -20.47 27.50 -13.52
C PRO A 39 -20.42 26.06 -13.01
N MET A 40 -21.48 25.58 -12.36
CA MET A 40 -21.56 24.27 -11.72
C MET A 40 -22.88 23.59 -12.05
N THR A 41 -22.85 22.26 -12.16
CA THR A 41 -24.07 21.46 -12.23
C THR A 41 -24.88 21.59 -10.93
N PRO A 42 -26.21 21.37 -10.97
CA PRO A 42 -26.99 21.21 -9.74
C PRO A 42 -26.41 20.14 -8.82
N LEU A 43 -26.58 20.32 -7.51
CA LEU A 43 -26.17 19.34 -6.50
C LEU A 43 -26.97 18.06 -6.70
N ASP A 44 -26.28 16.96 -6.94
CA ASP A 44 -26.88 15.66 -7.21
C ASP A 44 -26.57 14.67 -6.07
N GLU A 45 -27.59 14.20 -5.36
CA GLU A 45 -27.43 13.24 -4.27
C GLU A 45 -27.27 11.81 -4.81
N ARG A 46 -26.18 11.15 -4.40
CA ARG A 46 -25.77 9.80 -4.77
C ARG A 46 -25.93 8.88 -3.57
N ILE A 47 -26.92 8.00 -3.62
CA ILE A 47 -27.25 7.08 -2.53
C ILE A 47 -26.78 5.67 -2.89
N THR A 48 -25.76 5.18 -2.18
CA THR A 48 -25.47 3.75 -2.13
C THR A 48 -26.29 3.14 -1.01
N GLN A 49 -27.03 2.07 -1.29
CA GLN A 49 -27.90 1.40 -0.31
C GLN A 49 -27.40 -0.01 -0.02
N THR A 50 -27.44 -0.42 1.25
CA THR A 50 -27.16 -1.79 1.69
C THR A 50 -28.30 -2.29 2.57
N TYR A 51 -28.78 -3.49 2.28
CA TYR A 51 -29.72 -4.20 3.14
C TYR A 51 -28.98 -5.23 3.99
N TYR A 52 -29.51 -5.46 5.19
CA TYR A 52 -28.94 -6.38 6.16
C TYR A 52 -29.98 -7.39 6.60
N HIS A 53 -29.55 -8.65 6.74
CA HIS A 53 -30.31 -9.70 7.40
C HIS A 53 -30.60 -9.31 8.86
N ALA A 54 -31.59 -9.96 9.49
CA ALA A 54 -31.91 -9.74 10.92
C ALA A 54 -30.68 -9.94 11.83
N ALA A 55 -29.83 -10.91 11.49
CA ALA A 55 -28.56 -11.21 12.19
C ALA A 55 -27.42 -10.21 11.91
N GLY A 56 -27.62 -9.21 11.04
CA GLY A 56 -26.66 -8.11 10.83
C GLY A 56 -25.65 -8.29 9.69
N TYR A 57 -25.76 -9.35 8.88
CA TYR A 57 -24.92 -9.54 7.69
C TYR A 57 -25.53 -8.84 6.47
N PRO A 58 -24.72 -8.23 5.58
CA PRO A 58 -25.22 -7.58 4.37
C PRO A 58 -25.80 -8.62 3.40
N THR A 59 -26.96 -8.33 2.83
CA THR A 59 -27.68 -9.22 1.90
C THR A 59 -27.85 -8.63 0.52
N GLU A 60 -27.96 -7.31 0.38
CA GLU A 60 -28.03 -6.65 -0.92
C GLU A 60 -27.26 -5.34 -0.90
N SER A 61 -26.65 -4.95 -2.02
CA SER A 61 -26.09 -3.61 -2.18
C SER A 61 -26.38 -3.03 -3.55
N ARG A 62 -26.71 -1.74 -3.58
CA ARG A 62 -27.05 -0.95 -4.78
C ARG A 62 -26.17 0.29 -4.84
N ASP A 63 -25.57 0.52 -6.01
CA ASP A 63 -24.92 1.77 -6.34
C ASP A 63 -25.96 2.88 -6.60
N PRO A 64 -25.53 4.15 -6.69
CA PRO A 64 -26.45 5.27 -6.89
C PRO A 64 -27.24 5.28 -8.20
N ARG A 65 -26.82 4.53 -9.22
CA ARG A 65 -27.54 4.40 -10.50
C ARG A 65 -28.63 3.35 -10.38
N LEU A 66 -28.28 2.15 -9.92
CA LEU A 66 -29.25 1.06 -9.77
C LEU A 66 -30.26 1.34 -8.65
N PHE A 67 -29.86 2.08 -7.62
CA PHE A 67 -30.78 2.62 -6.61
C PHE A 67 -31.80 3.58 -7.22
N ALA A 68 -31.34 4.58 -7.99
CA ALA A 68 -32.21 5.60 -8.58
C ALA A 68 -33.19 5.02 -9.63
N ASN A 69 -32.75 4.02 -10.39
CA ASN A 69 -33.58 3.37 -11.41
C ASN A 69 -34.52 2.29 -10.84
N GLY A 70 -34.41 1.95 -9.56
CA GLY A 70 -35.21 0.89 -8.92
C GLY A 70 -34.93 -0.52 -9.46
N THR A 71 -33.77 -0.74 -10.08
CA THR A 71 -33.40 -2.02 -10.73
C THR A 71 -32.83 -3.05 -9.74
N THR A 72 -32.40 -4.19 -10.26
CA THR A 72 -31.70 -5.26 -9.50
C THR A 72 -30.50 -4.71 -8.73
N PRO A 73 -30.24 -5.17 -7.49
CA PRO A 73 -29.04 -4.80 -6.75
C PRO A 73 -27.76 -5.22 -7.47
N ASN A 74 -26.67 -4.45 -7.28
CA ASN A 74 -25.35 -4.80 -7.82
C ASN A 74 -24.91 -6.19 -7.35
N VAL A 75 -25.14 -6.48 -6.07
CA VAL A 75 -24.88 -7.78 -5.47
C VAL A 75 -26.00 -8.17 -4.51
N ARG A 76 -26.41 -9.43 -4.56
CA ARG A 76 -27.22 -10.11 -3.55
C ARG A 76 -26.43 -11.27 -2.97
N LEU A 77 -26.46 -11.42 -1.64
CA LEU A 77 -25.80 -12.47 -0.89
C LEU A 77 -26.84 -13.30 -0.15
N GLU A 78 -26.76 -14.61 -0.29
CA GLU A 78 -27.42 -15.55 0.61
C GLU A 78 -26.34 -16.19 1.48
N CYS A 79 -26.43 -15.96 2.79
CA CYS A 79 -25.42 -16.41 3.74
C CYS A 79 -25.92 -17.59 4.59
N SER A 80 -24.98 -18.38 5.11
CA SER A 80 -25.22 -19.30 6.21
C SER A 80 -25.66 -18.55 7.48
N LEU A 81 -26.09 -19.30 8.50
CA LEU A 81 -26.40 -18.71 9.82
C LEU A 81 -25.20 -18.02 10.48
N SER A 82 -23.97 -18.43 10.14
CA SER A 82 -22.73 -17.79 10.59
C SER A 82 -22.33 -16.55 9.77
N GLY A 83 -23.10 -16.19 8.75
CA GLY A 83 -22.84 -15.03 7.89
C GLY A 83 -21.90 -15.32 6.71
N THR A 84 -21.46 -16.55 6.52
CA THR A 84 -20.62 -16.95 5.38
C THR A 84 -21.45 -16.92 4.08
N PRO A 85 -21.06 -16.17 3.04
CA PRO A 85 -21.78 -16.17 1.76
C PRO A 85 -21.76 -17.56 1.11
N LEU A 86 -22.95 -18.14 0.90
CA LEU A 86 -23.16 -19.41 0.20
C LEU A 86 -23.53 -19.18 -1.26
N ARG A 87 -24.27 -18.10 -1.54
CA ARG A 87 -24.58 -17.62 -2.87
C ARG A 87 -24.27 -16.14 -2.98
N SER A 88 -23.69 -15.75 -4.10
CA SER A 88 -23.51 -14.35 -4.48
C SER A 88 -24.04 -14.15 -5.90
N ASP A 89 -25.10 -13.38 -6.07
CA ASP A 89 -25.60 -12.93 -7.38
C ASP A 89 -25.10 -11.52 -7.66
N SER A 90 -24.13 -11.37 -8.55
CA SER A 90 -23.62 -10.08 -9.02
C SER A 90 -24.14 -9.77 -10.42
N VAL A 91 -24.60 -8.54 -10.65
CA VAL A 91 -24.95 -8.07 -12.00
C VAL A 91 -23.72 -7.93 -12.91
N ASP A 92 -22.55 -7.72 -12.31
CA ASP A 92 -21.29 -7.56 -13.03
C ASP A 92 -20.62 -8.92 -13.26
N ALA A 93 -20.48 -9.72 -12.20
CA ALA A 93 -19.71 -10.97 -12.20
C ALA A 93 -20.55 -12.25 -12.30
N GLY A 94 -21.87 -12.13 -12.48
CA GLY A 94 -22.78 -13.28 -12.47
C GLY A 94 -23.01 -13.86 -11.08
N TRP A 95 -23.75 -14.98 -11.04
CA TRP A 95 -23.95 -15.71 -9.80
C TRP A 95 -22.81 -16.69 -9.50
N SER A 96 -22.56 -16.94 -8.22
CA SER A 96 -21.69 -18.02 -7.77
C SER A 96 -22.22 -18.66 -6.51
N LEU A 97 -22.00 -19.97 -6.39
CA LEU A 97 -22.30 -20.77 -5.21
C LEU A 97 -21.00 -21.26 -4.61
N SER A 98 -20.84 -21.14 -3.30
CA SER A 98 -19.64 -21.58 -2.58
C SER A 98 -20.05 -22.34 -1.32
N LEU A 99 -19.40 -23.48 -1.10
CA LEU A 99 -19.53 -24.27 0.10
C LEU A 99 -18.14 -24.46 0.69
N ASN A 100 -17.98 -24.01 1.92
CA ASN A 100 -16.81 -24.32 2.73
C ASN A 100 -17.11 -25.53 3.62
N ASP A 101 -16.08 -26.27 3.98
CA ASP A 101 -16.19 -27.30 5.01
C ASP A 101 -16.29 -26.69 6.42
N ILE A 102 -16.37 -27.55 7.43
CA ILE A 102 -16.48 -27.15 8.84
C ILE A 102 -15.22 -26.46 9.39
N GLU A 103 -14.07 -26.58 8.72
CA GLU A 103 -12.83 -25.88 9.05
C GLU A 103 -12.75 -24.51 8.35
N GLY A 104 -13.77 -24.15 7.56
CA GLY A 104 -13.82 -22.91 6.79
C GLY A 104 -13.03 -22.96 5.49
N ARG A 105 -12.54 -24.13 5.07
CA ARG A 105 -11.77 -24.31 3.83
C ARG A 105 -12.73 -24.42 2.64
N PRO A 106 -12.38 -23.87 1.45
CA PRO A 106 -13.18 -24.06 0.24
C PRO A 106 -13.33 -25.55 -0.07
N TYR A 107 -14.55 -26.06 -0.24
CA TYR A 107 -14.78 -27.48 -0.55
C TYR A 107 -15.35 -27.65 -1.97
N TRP A 108 -16.35 -26.82 -2.31
CA TRP A 108 -17.01 -26.84 -3.60
C TRP A 108 -17.43 -25.43 -4.00
N ARG A 109 -17.28 -25.09 -5.28
CA ARG A 109 -17.75 -23.82 -5.84
C ARG A 109 -18.30 -24.04 -7.24
N LYS A 110 -19.34 -23.29 -7.62
CA LYS A 110 -19.83 -23.21 -9.00
C LYS A 110 -20.07 -21.77 -9.42
N ASP A 111 -19.70 -21.42 -10.63
CA ASP A 111 -19.92 -20.09 -11.21
C ASP A 111 -21.02 -20.06 -12.28
N ALA A 112 -21.35 -18.85 -12.75
CA ALA A 112 -22.41 -18.61 -13.72
C ALA A 112 -22.14 -19.20 -15.11
N ARG A 113 -20.88 -19.53 -15.45
CA ARG A 113 -20.52 -20.26 -16.68
C ARG A 113 -20.69 -21.77 -16.54
N GLY A 114 -21.09 -22.22 -15.35
CA GLY A 114 -21.24 -23.63 -15.04
C GLY A 114 -19.92 -24.30 -14.67
N THR A 115 -18.83 -23.56 -14.48
CA THR A 115 -17.56 -24.10 -14.02
C THR A 115 -17.69 -24.50 -12.56
N VAL A 116 -17.30 -25.74 -12.25
CA VAL A 116 -17.28 -26.28 -10.89
C VAL A 116 -15.84 -26.47 -10.45
N HIS A 117 -15.52 -25.99 -9.25
CA HIS A 117 -14.26 -26.20 -8.57
C HIS A 117 -14.48 -27.07 -7.34
N THR A 118 -13.61 -28.05 -7.12
CA THR A 118 -13.56 -28.82 -5.87
C THR A 118 -12.14 -28.93 -5.34
N TRP A 119 -12.01 -28.91 -4.03
CA TRP A 119 -10.73 -28.99 -3.34
C TRP A 119 -10.67 -30.26 -2.50
N GLN A 120 -9.57 -30.98 -2.66
CA GLN A 120 -9.27 -32.17 -1.88
C GLN A 120 -8.19 -31.85 -0.87
N TYR A 121 -8.43 -32.26 0.38
CA TYR A 121 -7.51 -32.06 1.51
C TYR A 121 -6.96 -33.40 2.00
N GLU A 122 -5.86 -33.36 2.73
CA GLU A 122 -5.32 -34.53 3.44
C GLU A 122 -6.36 -35.08 4.42
N LEU A 123 -6.50 -36.41 4.45
CA LEU A 123 -7.26 -37.07 5.50
C LEU A 123 -6.50 -36.97 6.84
N PRO A 124 -7.18 -37.01 8.00
CA PRO A 124 -6.53 -36.92 9.31
C PRO A 124 -5.42 -37.95 9.54
N GLU A 125 -5.51 -39.11 8.90
CA GLU A 125 -4.50 -40.17 8.95
C GLU A 125 -3.22 -39.84 8.17
N LYS A 126 -3.30 -38.93 7.18
CA LYS A 126 -2.20 -38.55 6.29
C LYS A 126 -1.57 -37.20 6.65
N GLY A 127 -2.28 -36.32 7.36
CA GLY A 127 -1.74 -35.00 7.69
C GLY A 127 -2.75 -34.05 8.32
N PRO A 128 -2.37 -32.79 8.56
CA PRO A 128 -3.19 -31.81 9.27
C PRO A 128 -4.30 -31.18 8.41
N GLY A 129 -4.72 -31.83 7.32
CA GLY A 129 -5.79 -31.32 6.46
C GLY A 129 -5.35 -30.24 5.46
N ARG A 130 -4.12 -30.32 4.94
CA ARG A 130 -3.61 -29.37 3.94
C ARG A 130 -4.18 -29.69 2.56
N LEU A 131 -4.24 -28.70 1.67
CA LEU A 131 -4.74 -28.89 0.31
C LEU A 131 -3.82 -29.84 -0.45
N SER A 132 -4.37 -30.90 -1.05
CA SER A 132 -3.60 -31.91 -1.81
C SER A 132 -3.88 -31.83 -3.31
N ALA A 133 -5.11 -31.47 -3.70
CA ALA A 133 -5.47 -31.32 -5.10
C ALA A 133 -6.62 -30.32 -5.30
N HIS A 134 -6.64 -29.70 -6.48
CA HIS A 134 -7.76 -28.86 -6.93
C HIS A 134 -8.25 -29.36 -8.29
N PHE A 135 -9.55 -29.58 -8.38
CA PHE A 135 -10.23 -30.08 -9.56
C PHE A 135 -11.10 -29.00 -10.17
N GLU A 136 -11.26 -29.06 -11.49
CA GLU A 136 -12.10 -28.17 -12.27
C GLU A 136 -12.94 -28.99 -13.26
N GLN A 137 -14.21 -28.64 -13.38
CA GLN A 137 -15.11 -29.17 -14.38
C GLN A 137 -15.72 -27.99 -15.15
N LEU A 138 -15.42 -27.88 -16.44
CA LEU A 138 -15.97 -26.84 -17.30
C LEU A 138 -17.37 -27.24 -17.77
N ASN A 139 -18.38 -26.41 -17.47
CA ASN A 139 -19.78 -26.52 -17.94
C ASN A 139 -20.30 -27.95 -18.22
N GLY A 140 -20.29 -28.81 -17.20
CA GLY A 140 -20.82 -30.19 -17.30
C GLY A 140 -19.93 -31.20 -18.02
N GLY A 141 -18.68 -30.86 -18.32
CA GLY A 141 -17.64 -31.78 -18.80
C GLY A 141 -17.14 -32.76 -17.73
N GLU A 142 -15.92 -33.28 -17.88
CA GLU A 142 -15.31 -34.16 -16.86
C GLU A 142 -14.64 -33.34 -15.74
N PHE A 143 -14.54 -33.92 -14.53
CA PHE A 143 -13.73 -33.35 -13.45
C PHE A 143 -12.26 -33.66 -13.70
N GLU A 144 -11.48 -32.61 -13.86
CA GLU A 144 -10.05 -32.72 -14.15
C GLU A 144 -9.20 -32.12 -13.04
N VAL A 145 -8.13 -32.81 -12.67
CA VAL A 145 -7.17 -32.29 -11.68
C VAL A 145 -6.34 -31.18 -12.32
N ARG A 146 -6.50 -29.95 -11.84
CA ARG A 146 -5.76 -28.77 -12.33
C ARG A 146 -4.55 -28.44 -11.48
N GLU A 147 -4.54 -28.85 -10.21
CA GLU A 147 -3.38 -28.70 -9.33
C GLU A 147 -3.16 -29.92 -8.44
N ARG A 148 -1.89 -30.20 -8.14
CA ARG A 148 -1.44 -31.17 -7.13
C ARG A 148 -0.41 -30.50 -6.23
N LEU A 149 -0.51 -30.74 -4.92
CA LEU A 149 0.40 -30.22 -3.91
C LEU A 149 1.03 -31.38 -3.15
N VAL A 150 2.35 -31.36 -3.04
CA VAL A 150 3.14 -32.36 -2.32
C VAL A 150 3.92 -31.66 -1.21
N TYR A 151 3.90 -32.24 -0.01
CA TYR A 151 4.48 -31.66 1.19
C TYR A 151 5.77 -32.34 1.62
N GLY A 152 6.62 -31.57 2.31
CA GLY A 152 8.04 -31.86 2.46
C GLY A 152 8.41 -32.87 3.55
N GLU A 153 7.46 -33.57 4.16
CA GLU A 153 7.74 -34.53 5.24
C GLU A 153 8.69 -35.64 4.80
N GLU A 154 8.52 -36.13 3.56
CA GLU A 154 9.26 -37.24 2.98
C GLU A 154 10.47 -36.79 2.14
N GLU A 155 10.76 -35.48 2.08
CA GLU A 155 11.92 -35.00 1.34
C GLU A 155 13.24 -35.49 1.96
N PRO A 156 14.22 -35.88 1.12
CA PRO A 156 15.59 -36.02 1.56
C PRO A 156 16.06 -34.73 2.26
N ASP A 157 16.69 -34.89 3.43
CA ASP A 157 17.22 -33.78 4.22
C ASP A 157 16.18 -32.69 4.59
N ALA A 158 14.88 -33.05 4.67
CA ALA A 158 13.79 -32.10 4.97
C ALA A 158 14.05 -31.22 6.20
N GLY A 159 14.67 -31.78 7.24
CA GLY A 159 15.04 -31.03 8.46
C GLY A 159 16.20 -30.05 8.24
N GLN A 160 17.19 -30.41 7.42
CA GLN A 160 18.34 -29.54 7.13
C GLN A 160 17.95 -28.37 6.22
N ASN A 161 16.99 -28.59 5.33
CA ASN A 161 16.52 -27.60 4.36
C ASN A 161 15.25 -26.84 4.79
N ASN A 162 14.76 -27.07 6.02
CA ASN A 162 13.53 -26.49 6.59
C ASN A 162 12.28 -26.72 5.73
N LEU A 163 12.11 -27.94 5.20
CA LEU A 163 11.02 -28.31 4.28
C LEU A 163 9.83 -29.01 4.96
N ARG A 164 9.99 -29.47 6.20
CA ARG A 164 8.88 -30.12 6.94
C ARG A 164 7.71 -29.16 7.09
N GLY A 165 6.50 -29.60 6.74
CA GLY A 165 5.30 -28.76 6.74
C GLY A 165 5.13 -27.87 5.51
N GLN A 166 6.15 -27.72 4.67
CA GLN A 166 6.11 -26.86 3.47
C GLN A 166 5.56 -27.61 2.27
N CYS A 167 4.85 -26.92 1.37
CA CYS A 167 4.54 -27.46 0.05
C CYS A 167 5.83 -27.42 -0.80
N VAL A 168 6.43 -28.58 -1.01
CA VAL A 168 7.72 -28.73 -1.71
C VAL A 168 7.58 -28.83 -3.21
N ARG A 169 6.42 -29.31 -3.69
CA ARG A 169 6.07 -29.30 -5.11
C ARG A 169 4.62 -28.86 -5.27
N HIS A 170 4.42 -27.82 -6.06
CA HIS A 170 3.11 -27.36 -6.49
C HIS A 170 3.03 -27.49 -8.00
N TYR A 171 2.32 -28.54 -8.44
CA TYR A 171 1.93 -28.71 -9.82
C TYR A 171 0.74 -27.79 -10.08
N ASP A 172 0.96 -26.72 -10.84
CA ASP A 172 -0.03 -25.69 -11.14
C ASP A 172 -0.47 -25.79 -12.61
N THR A 173 -1.29 -24.85 -13.06
CA THR A 173 -1.81 -24.82 -14.44
C THR A 173 -0.75 -24.54 -15.51
N ALA A 174 0.49 -24.26 -15.11
CA ALA A 174 1.58 -23.93 -16.02
C ALA A 174 2.84 -24.77 -15.83
N GLY A 175 2.81 -25.79 -14.97
CA GLY A 175 3.91 -26.72 -14.75
C GLY A 175 4.08 -27.05 -13.28
N CYS A 176 5.32 -27.05 -12.79
CA CYS A 176 5.64 -27.38 -11.40
C CYS A 176 6.59 -26.34 -10.80
N MET A 177 6.19 -25.76 -9.68
CA MET A 177 7.06 -25.01 -8.78
C MET A 177 7.59 -25.96 -7.70
N GLN A 178 8.90 -25.97 -7.50
CA GLN A 178 9.56 -26.81 -6.50
C GLN A 178 10.36 -25.96 -5.52
N LEU A 179 10.08 -26.12 -4.23
CA LEU A 179 10.80 -25.50 -3.14
C LEU A 179 11.91 -26.46 -2.67
N HIS A 180 13.15 -25.96 -2.63
CA HIS A 180 14.31 -26.78 -2.28
C HIS A 180 14.89 -26.43 -0.91
N CYS A 181 14.76 -25.17 -0.47
CA CYS A 181 15.36 -24.73 0.79
C CYS A 181 14.68 -23.45 1.29
N VAL A 182 14.39 -23.40 2.59
CA VAL A 182 13.84 -22.25 3.31
C VAL A 182 14.80 -21.83 4.41
N GLY A 183 14.97 -20.52 4.60
CA GLY A 183 15.78 -19.93 5.67
C GLY A 183 15.06 -19.93 7.00
N LEU A 184 15.78 -19.64 8.09
CA LEU A 184 15.23 -19.66 9.46
C LEU A 184 14.07 -18.66 9.67
N GLN A 185 14.03 -17.59 8.89
CA GLN A 185 12.99 -16.56 8.90
C GLN A 185 11.80 -16.90 7.97
N GLY A 186 11.80 -18.08 7.33
CA GLY A 186 10.78 -18.46 6.35
C GLY A 186 11.02 -17.95 4.92
N VAL A 187 12.16 -17.29 4.67
CA VAL A 187 12.52 -16.81 3.32
C VAL A 187 12.89 -18.00 2.42
N ILE A 188 12.36 -18.05 1.21
CA ILE A 188 12.72 -19.06 0.22
C ILE A 188 14.16 -18.81 -0.25
N LEU A 189 15.10 -19.69 0.12
CA LEU A 189 16.51 -19.59 -0.25
C LEU A 189 16.83 -20.27 -1.58
N LYS A 190 16.04 -21.29 -1.97
CA LYS A 190 16.17 -21.96 -3.27
C LYS A 190 14.83 -22.50 -3.72
N GLN A 191 14.43 -22.12 -4.93
CA GLN A 191 13.25 -22.65 -5.62
C GLN A 191 13.55 -22.88 -7.09
N SER A 192 12.76 -23.71 -7.75
CA SER A 192 12.86 -23.90 -9.18
C SER A 192 11.51 -24.10 -9.86
N ARG A 193 11.40 -23.70 -11.12
CA ARG A 193 10.23 -23.93 -11.95
C ARG A 193 10.56 -24.81 -13.16
N ARG A 194 9.69 -25.78 -13.46
CA ARG A 194 9.62 -26.48 -14.75
C ARG A 194 8.28 -26.13 -15.39
N LEU A 195 8.27 -25.79 -16.67
CA LEU A 195 7.04 -25.50 -17.42
C LEU A 195 6.48 -26.78 -18.05
N LEU A 196 5.26 -26.70 -18.57
CA LEU A 196 4.66 -27.75 -19.40
C LEU A 196 5.38 -27.87 -20.76
N LYS A 197 5.47 -29.10 -21.28
CA LYS A 197 5.91 -29.37 -22.66
C LYS A 197 4.98 -28.69 -23.67
N ASP A 198 3.68 -28.95 -23.56
CA ASP A 198 2.64 -28.26 -24.33
C ASP A 198 2.11 -27.05 -23.54
N LYS A 199 2.25 -25.85 -24.12
CA LYS A 199 1.82 -24.57 -23.52
C LYS A 199 0.55 -24.01 -24.19
N THR A 200 0.01 -24.74 -25.15
CA THR A 200 -1.14 -24.32 -25.95
C THR A 200 -2.45 -24.98 -25.52
N ALA A 201 -2.36 -26.03 -24.70
CA ALA A 201 -3.50 -26.76 -24.17
C ALA A 201 -3.52 -26.75 -22.62
N PRO A 202 -4.71 -26.89 -22.01
CA PRO A 202 -4.83 -27.06 -20.56
C PRO A 202 -4.19 -28.38 -20.07
N VAL A 203 -3.52 -28.36 -18.92
CA VAL A 203 -2.94 -29.57 -18.28
C VAL A 203 -3.89 -30.26 -17.31
N TYR A 204 -3.87 -31.59 -17.28
CA TYR A 204 -4.61 -32.41 -16.33
C TYR A 204 -3.68 -33.39 -15.60
N TRP A 205 -3.51 -33.22 -14.28
CA TRP A 205 -2.61 -34.02 -13.44
C TRP A 205 -3.25 -35.34 -12.99
N ARG A 206 -3.63 -36.18 -13.96
CA ARG A 206 -4.32 -37.46 -13.75
C ARG A 206 -3.41 -38.50 -13.08
N GLY A 207 -4.00 -39.44 -12.33
CA GLY A 207 -3.27 -40.43 -11.53
C GLY A 207 -2.82 -39.88 -10.17
N GLU A 208 -2.04 -40.67 -9.42
CA GLU A 208 -1.56 -40.35 -8.06
C GLU A 208 -0.03 -40.29 -7.93
N ASP A 209 0.71 -40.62 -8.98
CA ASP A 209 2.17 -40.73 -8.93
C ASP A 209 2.85 -39.56 -9.66
N GLU A 210 3.84 -38.95 -9.00
CA GLU A 210 4.71 -37.95 -9.62
C GLU A 210 5.49 -38.53 -10.80
N GLY A 211 5.87 -39.81 -10.72
CA GLY A 211 6.64 -40.52 -11.73
C GLY A 211 7.99 -39.88 -12.08
N ASP A 212 8.57 -40.31 -13.20
CA ASP A 212 9.82 -39.79 -13.76
C ASP A 212 9.60 -38.99 -15.05
N GLU A 213 10.66 -38.74 -15.81
CA GLU A 213 10.56 -37.98 -17.08
C GLU A 213 9.74 -38.67 -18.18
N ASN A 214 9.44 -39.97 -18.02
CA ASN A 214 8.70 -40.80 -18.97
C ASN A 214 7.35 -41.27 -18.44
N THR A 215 7.09 -41.13 -17.13
CA THR A 215 5.89 -41.64 -16.44
C THR A 215 5.28 -40.60 -15.50
N GLY A 216 4.03 -40.80 -15.08
CA GLY A 216 3.36 -39.92 -14.11
C GLY A 216 3.27 -38.45 -14.55
N TRP A 217 3.15 -37.54 -13.57
CA TRP A 217 3.01 -36.11 -13.81
C TRP A 217 4.29 -35.47 -14.37
N SER A 218 5.46 -35.94 -13.94
CA SER A 218 6.75 -35.41 -14.37
C SER A 218 6.99 -35.54 -15.88
N SER A 219 6.36 -36.52 -16.54
CA SER A 219 6.41 -36.69 -17.99
C SER A 219 5.80 -35.53 -18.80
N LEU A 220 4.93 -34.71 -18.20
CA LEU A 220 4.28 -33.56 -18.84
C LEU A 220 5.13 -32.27 -18.79
N LEU A 221 6.21 -32.29 -18.00
CA LEU A 221 7.08 -31.14 -17.77
C LEU A 221 8.28 -31.12 -18.72
N GLU A 222 8.76 -29.92 -19.06
CA GLU A 222 10.04 -29.76 -19.72
C GLU A 222 11.19 -30.31 -18.86
N THR A 223 12.25 -30.74 -19.54
CA THR A 223 13.51 -31.13 -18.89
C THR A 223 14.22 -29.93 -18.26
N GLN A 224 14.06 -28.75 -18.85
CA GLN A 224 14.65 -27.50 -18.39
C GLN A 224 14.08 -27.09 -17.03
N ARG A 225 14.99 -26.84 -16.08
CA ARG A 225 14.67 -26.41 -14.71
C ARG A 225 15.25 -25.03 -14.43
N TRP A 226 14.37 -24.06 -14.25
CA TRP A 226 14.71 -22.67 -13.95
C TRP A 226 14.87 -22.47 -12.44
N THR A 227 16.10 -22.30 -11.93
CA THR A 227 16.37 -22.27 -10.47
C THR A 227 16.76 -20.88 -10.01
N THR A 228 16.05 -20.35 -9.02
CA THR A 228 16.37 -19.07 -8.37
C THR A 228 16.92 -19.35 -6.97
N ARG A 229 17.96 -18.60 -6.58
CA ARG A 229 18.59 -18.68 -5.25
C ARG A 229 18.58 -17.32 -4.58
N THR A 230 18.37 -17.32 -3.28
CA THR A 230 18.27 -16.12 -2.46
C THR A 230 19.13 -16.29 -1.22
N ALA A 231 19.80 -15.22 -0.82
CA ALA A 231 20.40 -15.08 0.50
C ALA A 231 19.82 -13.85 1.18
N CYS A 232 19.52 -13.97 2.48
CA CYS A 232 18.97 -12.90 3.29
C CYS A 232 19.78 -12.68 4.57
N ASN A 233 19.63 -11.52 5.18
CA ASN A 233 20.19 -11.25 6.51
C ASN A 233 19.34 -11.89 7.62
N ALA A 234 19.73 -11.68 8.88
CA ALA A 234 19.03 -12.23 10.05
C ALA A 234 17.58 -11.71 10.20
N GLN A 235 17.24 -10.58 9.58
CA GLN A 235 15.90 -9.99 9.54
C GLN A 235 15.07 -10.47 8.34
N GLY A 236 15.62 -11.37 7.50
CA GLY A 236 14.97 -11.85 6.29
C GLY A 236 15.02 -10.88 5.12
N GLN A 237 15.80 -9.79 5.20
CA GLN A 237 15.95 -8.85 4.09
C GLN A 237 16.89 -9.41 3.02
N LEU A 238 16.54 -9.23 1.75
CA LEU A 238 17.30 -9.71 0.60
C LEU A 238 18.73 -9.13 0.58
N LEU A 239 19.75 -9.98 0.60
CA LEU A 239 21.14 -9.59 0.40
C LEU A 239 21.61 -9.86 -1.01
N ASN A 240 21.36 -11.07 -1.51
CA ASN A 240 21.76 -11.53 -2.83
C ASN A 240 20.65 -12.39 -3.44
N GLN A 241 20.37 -12.24 -4.73
CA GLN A 241 19.51 -13.13 -5.51
C GLN A 241 20.22 -13.52 -6.79
N THR A 242 20.34 -14.83 -7.05
CA THR A 242 20.75 -15.36 -8.34
C THR A 242 19.51 -15.85 -9.08
N ASP A 243 19.19 -15.23 -10.21
CA ASP A 243 18.07 -15.65 -11.04
C ASP A 243 18.35 -16.96 -11.79
N ALA A 244 17.38 -17.40 -12.60
CA ALA A 244 17.45 -18.68 -13.30
C ALA A 244 18.44 -18.73 -14.47
N ALA A 245 18.91 -17.57 -14.96
CA ALA A 245 19.97 -17.46 -15.96
C ALA A 245 21.35 -17.21 -15.33
N GLY A 246 21.40 -17.07 -14.00
CA GLY A 246 22.64 -16.96 -13.22
C GLY A 246 23.07 -15.52 -12.91
N HIS A 247 22.27 -14.50 -13.23
CA HIS A 247 22.63 -13.12 -12.90
C HIS A 247 22.43 -12.87 -11.40
N LEU A 248 23.41 -12.21 -10.77
CA LEU A 248 23.43 -11.95 -9.33
C LEU A 248 23.01 -10.51 -9.05
N THR A 249 21.84 -10.32 -8.47
CA THR A 249 21.44 -9.04 -7.86
C THR A 249 21.90 -9.01 -6.41
N TRP A 250 22.44 -7.88 -5.94
CA TRP A 250 22.88 -7.71 -4.55
C TRP A 250 22.42 -6.38 -3.97
N GLN A 251 22.22 -6.35 -2.64
CA GLN A 251 21.67 -5.22 -1.89
C GLN A 251 22.35 -5.07 -0.52
N ARG A 252 22.50 -3.84 -0.04
CA ARG A 252 23.08 -3.51 1.28
C ARG A 252 22.27 -2.44 2.00
N TYR A 253 22.16 -2.59 3.32
CA TYR A 253 21.27 -1.78 4.14
C TYR A 253 22.05 -0.95 5.17
N ASN A 254 21.51 0.20 5.54
CA ASN A 254 22.01 0.97 6.69
C ASN A 254 21.57 0.33 8.02
N VAL A 255 22.02 0.94 9.13
CA VAL A 255 21.67 0.52 10.50
C VAL A 255 20.16 0.57 10.79
N ALA A 256 19.38 1.34 10.02
CA ALA A 256 17.93 1.40 10.13
C ALA A 256 17.21 0.37 9.23
N GLY A 257 17.95 -0.53 8.58
CA GLY A 257 17.40 -1.55 7.69
C GLY A 257 16.92 -1.02 6.33
N GLN A 258 17.36 0.18 5.92
CA GLN A 258 16.96 0.80 4.65
C GLN A 258 18.03 0.57 3.58
N LEU A 259 17.61 0.30 2.33
CA LEU A 259 18.51 0.02 1.21
C LEU A 259 19.40 1.24 0.89
N THR A 260 20.72 1.05 0.88
CA THR A 260 21.68 2.14 0.65
C THR A 260 22.48 1.99 -0.62
N THR A 261 22.85 0.76 -0.94
CA THR A 261 23.55 0.41 -2.18
C THR A 261 23.02 -0.90 -2.72
N GLY A 262 23.16 -1.08 -4.03
CA GLY A 262 22.71 -2.26 -4.72
C GLY A 262 23.24 -2.32 -6.15
N GLY A 263 23.33 -3.52 -6.68
CA GLY A 263 23.93 -3.77 -7.98
C GLY A 263 23.46 -5.06 -8.61
N LEU A 264 23.90 -5.25 -9.85
CA LEU A 264 23.69 -6.46 -10.63
C LEU A 264 25.03 -6.89 -11.22
N THR A 265 25.40 -8.14 -10.99
CA THR A 265 26.50 -8.81 -11.68
C THR A 265 25.90 -9.77 -12.71
N PRO A 266 25.85 -9.41 -14.00
CA PRO A 266 25.30 -10.29 -15.03
C PRO A 266 26.13 -11.56 -15.22
N ASN A 267 25.49 -12.65 -15.62
CA ASN A 267 26.17 -13.87 -16.06
C ASN A 267 26.54 -13.78 -17.55
N GLY A 268 27.82 -13.57 -17.85
CA GLY A 268 28.37 -13.46 -19.20
C GLY A 268 29.28 -12.23 -19.33
N ASP A 269 29.31 -11.64 -20.53
CA ASP A 269 30.28 -10.59 -20.86
C ASP A 269 29.88 -9.18 -20.39
N ALA A 270 28.65 -8.99 -19.91
CA ALA A 270 28.19 -7.69 -19.42
C ALA A 270 28.86 -7.35 -18.07
N PRO A 271 29.43 -6.13 -17.90
CA PRO A 271 30.11 -5.74 -16.68
C PRO A 271 29.12 -5.59 -15.52
N GLU A 272 29.64 -5.61 -14.30
CA GLU A 272 28.85 -5.30 -13.11
C GLU A 272 28.24 -3.90 -13.20
N GLN A 273 26.94 -3.82 -12.90
CA GLN A 273 26.17 -2.59 -12.91
C GLN A 273 25.92 -2.15 -11.46
N ILE A 274 26.46 -0.99 -11.08
CA ILE A 274 26.13 -0.34 -9.80
C ILE A 274 24.83 0.43 -10.00
N LEU A 275 23.73 -0.14 -9.53
CA LEU A 275 22.39 0.41 -9.73
C LEU A 275 22.10 1.54 -8.73
N ILE A 276 22.51 1.35 -7.49
CA ILE A 276 22.45 2.34 -6.41
C ILE A 276 23.86 2.45 -5.84
N ALA A 277 24.55 3.54 -6.18
CA ALA A 277 25.83 3.90 -5.57
C ALA A 277 25.61 4.53 -4.19
N ARG A 278 24.53 5.30 -4.03
CA ARG A 278 24.13 5.91 -2.76
C ARG A 278 22.63 6.17 -2.73
N ARG A 279 21.99 5.90 -1.59
CA ARG A 279 20.61 6.30 -1.33
C ARG A 279 20.46 6.85 0.09
N THR A 280 19.74 7.95 0.22
CA THR A 280 19.43 8.60 1.50
C THR A 280 17.92 8.77 1.66
N TYR A 281 17.51 9.00 2.91
CA TYR A 281 16.10 8.98 3.28
C TYR A 281 15.71 10.22 4.09
N SER A 282 14.47 10.66 3.91
CA SER A 282 13.83 11.63 4.80
C SER A 282 13.57 10.99 6.18
N ALA A 283 13.26 11.83 7.17
CA ALA A 283 12.87 11.34 8.50
C ALA A 283 11.61 10.45 8.49
N ALA A 284 10.79 10.52 7.44
CA ALA A 284 9.62 9.66 7.24
C ALA A 284 9.96 8.33 6.54
N GLY A 285 11.23 8.09 6.21
CA GLY A 285 11.68 6.89 5.50
C GLY A 285 11.44 6.90 3.99
N GLN A 286 11.10 8.06 3.42
CA GLN A 286 10.96 8.24 1.96
C GLN A 286 12.32 8.52 1.33
N VAL A 287 12.57 8.04 0.11
CA VAL A 287 13.84 8.28 -0.59
C VAL A 287 14.02 9.78 -0.82
N TRP A 288 15.07 10.36 -0.26
CA TRP A 288 15.37 11.79 -0.40
C TRP A 288 16.29 12.07 -1.58
N GLU A 289 17.34 11.26 -1.72
CA GLU A 289 18.32 11.37 -2.81
C GLU A 289 18.87 9.99 -3.14
N GLU A 290 19.08 9.75 -4.43
CA GLU A 290 19.62 8.51 -4.99
C GLU A 290 20.62 8.82 -6.10
N GLU A 291 21.74 8.12 -6.10
CA GLU A 291 22.79 8.24 -7.10
C GLU A 291 23.11 6.86 -7.67
N THR A 292 23.16 6.75 -8.99
CA THR A 292 23.53 5.53 -9.72
C THR A 292 25.04 5.44 -9.95
N GLY A 293 25.55 4.27 -10.32
CA GLY A 293 26.96 4.09 -10.70
C GLY A 293 27.41 4.90 -11.92
N SER A 294 26.47 5.30 -12.78
CA SER A 294 26.71 6.16 -13.94
C SER A 294 26.72 7.66 -13.59
N GLY A 295 26.60 8.02 -12.30
CA GLY A 295 26.60 9.41 -11.84
C GLY A 295 25.31 10.16 -12.11
N ILE A 296 24.19 9.44 -12.33
CA ILE A 296 22.86 10.04 -12.37
C ILE A 296 22.35 10.20 -10.96
N SER A 297 21.99 11.43 -10.58
CA SER A 297 21.45 11.75 -9.26
C SER A 297 19.99 12.16 -9.36
N THR A 298 19.12 11.52 -8.59
CA THR A 298 17.70 11.87 -8.43
C THR A 298 17.45 12.40 -7.03
N ARG A 299 16.80 13.56 -6.93
CA ARG A 299 16.45 14.22 -5.67
C ARG A 299 14.94 14.42 -5.58
N ASN A 300 14.37 13.97 -4.47
CA ASN A 300 12.96 14.10 -4.16
C ASN A 300 12.76 15.15 -3.08
N THR A 301 11.83 16.08 -3.30
CA THR A 301 11.42 17.07 -2.28
C THR A 301 10.02 16.78 -1.81
N TYR A 302 9.77 16.87 -0.51
CA TYR A 302 8.47 16.56 0.10
C TYR A 302 7.90 17.76 0.85
N GLU A 303 6.57 17.92 0.80
CA GLU A 303 5.85 18.91 1.60
C GLU A 303 5.95 18.54 3.08
N LEU A 304 6.45 19.45 3.91
CA LEU A 304 6.71 19.14 5.32
C LEU A 304 5.44 18.75 6.08
N GLN A 305 4.31 19.38 5.75
CA GLN A 305 3.03 19.23 6.45
C GLN A 305 2.38 17.89 6.14
N THR A 306 2.40 17.45 4.88
CA THR A 306 1.67 16.28 4.41
C THR A 306 2.57 15.08 4.09
N GLN A 307 3.87 15.33 3.85
CA GLN A 307 4.85 14.38 3.30
C GLN A 307 4.55 13.93 1.86
N ARG A 308 3.72 14.68 1.12
CA ARG A 308 3.50 14.47 -0.32
C ARG A 308 4.73 14.91 -1.10
N LEU A 309 5.04 14.21 -2.19
CA LEU A 309 6.16 14.54 -3.07
C LEU A 309 5.83 15.83 -3.83
N LEU A 310 6.63 16.87 -3.65
CA LEU A 310 6.48 18.16 -4.34
C LEU A 310 7.27 18.19 -5.64
N SER A 311 8.44 17.58 -5.67
CA SER A 311 9.25 17.56 -6.88
C SER A 311 10.19 16.36 -6.98
N VAL A 312 10.52 16.00 -8.21
CA VAL A 312 11.55 15.04 -8.60
C VAL A 312 12.51 15.74 -9.54
N GLU A 313 13.80 15.75 -9.20
CA GLU A 313 14.86 16.36 -10.01
C GLU A 313 15.94 15.32 -10.31
N THR A 314 16.19 15.05 -11.60
CA THR A 314 17.17 14.08 -12.09
C THR A 314 18.26 14.80 -12.89
N LYS A 315 19.53 14.55 -12.54
CA LYS A 315 20.70 15.21 -13.13
C LYS A 315 21.78 14.21 -13.53
N ARG A 316 22.55 14.57 -14.55
CA ARG A 316 23.83 13.93 -14.92
C ARG A 316 24.95 14.94 -14.73
N GLY A 317 25.68 14.84 -13.63
CA GLY A 317 26.56 15.92 -13.18
C GLY A 317 25.77 17.23 -13.02
N ASN A 318 26.13 18.27 -13.77
CA ASN A 318 25.41 19.55 -13.76
C ASN A 318 24.30 19.65 -14.81
N THR A 319 24.15 18.67 -15.70
CA THR A 319 23.10 18.67 -16.72
C THR A 319 21.78 18.22 -16.10
N LEU A 320 20.76 19.08 -16.17
CA LEU A 320 19.39 18.72 -15.78
C LEU A 320 18.77 17.82 -16.86
N LEU A 321 18.32 16.63 -16.46
CA LEU A 321 17.65 15.68 -17.35
C LEU A 321 16.13 15.69 -17.15
N GLN A 322 15.69 15.79 -15.90
CA GLN A 322 14.27 15.83 -15.55
C GLN A 322 14.06 16.73 -14.33
N HIS A 323 13.00 17.52 -14.36
CA HIS A 323 12.50 18.25 -13.19
C HIS A 323 10.99 18.28 -13.29
N ILE A 324 10.31 17.59 -12.38
CA ILE A 324 8.86 17.51 -12.31
C ILE A 324 8.40 18.13 -10.99
N VAL A 325 7.39 18.99 -11.05
CA VAL A 325 6.79 19.63 -9.87
C VAL A 325 5.29 19.31 -9.83
N TYR A 326 4.78 19.00 -8.63
CA TYR A 326 3.40 18.60 -8.38
C TYR A 326 2.67 19.62 -7.52
N ASP A 327 1.50 20.06 -7.99
CA ASP A 327 0.56 20.80 -7.17
C ASP A 327 -0.64 19.93 -6.80
N TYR A 328 -1.07 20.05 -5.55
CA TYR A 328 -2.16 19.28 -4.98
C TYR A 328 -3.31 20.19 -4.54
N ASP A 329 -4.53 19.67 -4.60
CA ASP A 329 -5.62 20.22 -3.81
C ASP A 329 -5.50 19.81 -2.31
N PRO A 330 -6.36 20.33 -1.42
CA PRO A 330 -6.29 20.00 0.02
C PRO A 330 -6.40 18.51 0.33
N VAL A 331 -7.20 17.74 -0.42
CA VAL A 331 -7.38 16.30 -0.19
C VAL A 331 -6.27 15.46 -0.80
N GLY A 332 -5.50 16.03 -1.72
CA GLY A 332 -4.32 15.42 -2.32
C GLY A 332 -4.49 14.95 -3.75
N ASN A 333 -5.54 15.38 -4.46
CA ASN A 333 -5.60 15.18 -5.90
C ASN A 333 -4.56 16.08 -6.57
N ILE A 334 -3.83 15.56 -7.55
CA ILE A 334 -2.87 16.35 -8.32
C ILE A 334 -3.64 17.21 -9.31
N ILE A 335 -3.54 18.52 -9.18
CA ILE A 335 -4.25 19.48 -10.06
C ILE A 335 -3.33 20.04 -11.15
N GLN A 336 -2.01 19.92 -10.99
CA GLN A 336 -1.03 20.38 -11.97
C GLN A 336 0.27 19.57 -11.87
N VAL A 337 0.91 19.36 -13.03
CA VAL A 337 2.25 18.79 -13.15
C VAL A 337 3.07 19.64 -14.11
N ASP A 338 4.12 20.28 -13.63
CA ASP A 338 5.05 21.07 -14.44
C ASP A 338 6.33 20.29 -14.73
N HIS A 339 6.77 20.26 -15.99
CA HIS A 339 8.04 19.67 -16.42
C HIS A 339 9.04 20.80 -16.69
N LEU A 340 9.71 21.28 -15.64
CA LEU A 340 10.57 22.47 -15.68
C LEU A 340 11.90 22.29 -16.43
N HIS A 341 12.20 21.07 -16.87
CA HIS A 341 13.38 20.76 -17.69
C HIS A 341 13.12 20.95 -19.19
N GLU A 342 11.85 21.03 -19.60
CA GLU A 342 11.48 21.29 -20.98
C GLU A 342 11.23 22.78 -21.22
N GLU A 343 11.47 23.24 -22.45
CA GLU A 343 11.16 24.60 -22.88
C GLU A 343 9.77 24.69 -23.50
N THR A 344 9.16 25.88 -23.41
CA THR A 344 7.96 26.21 -24.19
C THR A 344 8.27 26.14 -25.67
N ARG A 345 7.49 25.37 -26.43
CA ARG A 345 7.63 25.24 -27.89
C ARG A 345 6.52 26.00 -28.60
N PHE A 346 6.80 26.44 -29.81
CA PHE A 346 5.83 27.09 -30.68
C PHE A 346 5.64 26.24 -31.94
N PHE A 347 4.44 25.70 -32.12
CA PHE A 347 4.12 24.88 -33.28
C PHE A 347 2.65 25.06 -33.67
N ASN A 348 2.37 25.11 -34.97
CA ASN A 348 1.01 25.28 -35.53
C ASN A 348 0.24 26.46 -34.92
N ASN A 349 0.91 27.61 -34.74
CA ASN A 349 0.39 28.81 -34.08
C ASN A 349 -0.09 28.59 -32.63
N GLN A 350 0.40 27.55 -31.95
CA GLN A 350 0.15 27.29 -30.54
C GLN A 350 1.42 27.47 -29.72
N GLN A 351 1.27 28.05 -28.54
CA GLN A 351 2.26 27.96 -27.47
C GLN A 351 2.03 26.64 -26.71
N VAL A 352 2.98 25.72 -26.79
CA VAL A 352 2.94 24.41 -26.12
C VAL A 352 3.83 24.47 -24.89
N ASN A 353 3.20 24.61 -23.73
CA ASN A 353 3.90 24.65 -22.45
C ASN A 353 4.06 23.24 -21.88
N PRO A 354 5.16 22.95 -21.18
CA PRO A 354 5.44 21.63 -20.62
C PRO A 354 4.67 21.37 -19.31
N ARG A 355 3.37 21.72 -19.29
CA ARG A 355 2.48 21.67 -18.13
C ARG A 355 1.27 20.82 -18.42
N ASN A 356 0.91 19.98 -17.45
CA ASN A 356 -0.37 19.27 -17.43
C ASN A 356 -1.25 19.84 -16.33
N SER A 357 -2.56 19.92 -16.57
CA SER A 357 -3.55 20.36 -15.58
C SER A 357 -4.77 19.46 -15.55
N TYR A 358 -5.35 19.31 -14.37
CA TYR A 358 -6.41 18.34 -14.11
C TYR A 358 -7.54 18.98 -13.29
N ASP A 359 -8.77 18.72 -13.72
CA ASP A 359 -9.99 19.16 -13.03
C ASP A 359 -10.74 17.92 -12.51
N TYR A 360 -11.38 18.07 -11.36
CA TYR A 360 -12.11 16.98 -10.69
C TYR A 360 -13.53 17.42 -10.32
N ASP A 361 -14.45 16.47 -10.25
CA ASP A 361 -15.76 16.69 -9.62
C ASP A 361 -15.67 16.55 -8.09
N THR A 362 -16.80 16.74 -7.39
CA THR A 362 -16.84 16.61 -5.92
C THR A 362 -16.71 15.18 -5.41
N LEU A 363 -16.75 14.17 -6.29
CA LEU A 363 -16.44 12.77 -5.98
C LEU A 363 -14.96 12.45 -6.27
N TYR A 364 -14.18 13.45 -6.69
CA TYR A 364 -12.78 13.37 -7.07
C TYR A 364 -12.53 12.50 -8.31
N GLN A 365 -13.50 12.41 -9.21
CA GLN A 365 -13.33 11.79 -10.54
C GLN A 365 -12.71 12.81 -11.50
N LEU A 366 -11.77 12.38 -12.33
CA LEU A 366 -11.10 13.27 -13.29
C LEU A 366 -12.08 13.72 -14.37
N THR A 367 -12.45 15.00 -14.41
CA THR A 367 -13.43 15.53 -15.39
C THR A 367 -12.77 16.15 -16.61
N ALA A 368 -11.57 16.73 -16.45
CA ALA A 368 -10.79 17.25 -17.56
C ALA A 368 -9.29 17.08 -17.34
N ALA A 369 -8.57 16.87 -18.44
CA ALA A 369 -7.12 16.88 -18.45
C ALA A 369 -6.61 17.67 -19.66
N ARG A 370 -5.60 18.50 -19.44
CA ARG A 370 -4.93 19.27 -20.49
C ARG A 370 -3.44 18.97 -20.44
N GLY A 371 -2.82 18.82 -21.60
CA GLY A 371 -1.40 18.51 -21.72
C GLY A 371 -0.95 18.62 -23.17
N ARG A 372 0.10 17.87 -23.53
CA ARG A 372 0.67 17.82 -24.87
C ARG A 372 0.61 16.42 -25.46
N GLU A 373 0.51 16.33 -26.78
CA GLU A 373 0.57 15.08 -27.52
C GLU A 373 1.40 15.26 -28.79
N GLN A 374 1.93 14.15 -29.31
CA GLN A 374 2.69 14.14 -30.55
C GLN A 374 1.75 14.20 -31.76
N VAL A 375 2.12 14.95 -32.79
CA VAL A 375 1.35 14.99 -34.05
C VAL A 375 1.63 13.72 -34.85
N GLN A 376 0.61 12.88 -35.03
CA GLN A 376 0.69 11.71 -35.90
C GLN A 376 0.26 12.08 -37.33
N GLN A 377 1.19 12.39 -38.23
CA GLN A 377 0.89 12.43 -39.68
C GLN A 377 2.02 11.88 -40.56
N VAL A 378 1.64 10.99 -41.46
CA VAL A 378 2.42 10.60 -42.66
C VAL A 378 1.97 11.51 -43.80
N ASN A 379 2.91 12.26 -44.39
CA ASN A 379 2.64 13.02 -45.61
C ASN A 379 2.82 12.14 -46.86
N PRO A 380 1.98 12.27 -47.90
CA PRO A 380 2.18 11.59 -49.19
C PRO A 380 3.46 12.02 -49.96
N SER A 381 4.14 13.08 -49.50
CA SER A 381 5.26 13.73 -50.19
C SER A 381 6.65 13.40 -49.63
N GLY A 382 6.76 12.45 -48.68
CA GLY A 382 8.05 11.86 -48.29
C GLY A 382 9.09 12.79 -47.63
N GLN A 383 8.73 14.02 -47.23
CA GLN A 383 9.61 14.86 -46.42
C GLN A 383 9.46 14.52 -44.94
N GLN A 384 10.56 14.05 -44.34
CA GLN A 384 10.70 13.82 -42.90
C GLN A 384 10.62 15.18 -42.17
N LYS A 385 9.50 15.44 -41.50
CA LYS A 385 9.35 16.59 -40.59
C LYS A 385 9.77 16.17 -39.19
N ASP A 386 10.38 17.11 -38.48
CA ASP A 386 10.89 17.03 -37.10
C ASP A 386 10.01 16.14 -36.21
N GLU A 387 10.55 14.97 -35.81
CA GLU A 387 9.87 13.89 -35.09
C GLU A 387 9.39 14.32 -33.67
N ASN A 388 9.78 15.53 -33.24
CA ASN A 388 9.47 16.14 -31.94
C ASN A 388 8.34 17.18 -31.95
N GLN A 389 7.52 17.27 -33.00
CA GLN A 389 6.40 18.22 -33.04
C GLN A 389 5.25 17.78 -32.12
N ARG A 390 4.99 18.61 -31.10
CA ARG A 390 3.93 18.44 -30.10
C ARG A 390 2.85 19.52 -30.28
N VAL A 391 1.60 19.20 -29.97
CA VAL A 391 0.47 20.15 -29.88
C VAL A 391 -0.22 20.01 -28.53
N ASN A 392 -0.98 21.02 -28.12
CA ASN A 392 -1.78 20.92 -26.91
C ASN A 392 -3.00 20.01 -27.15
N TYR A 393 -3.40 19.27 -26.11
CA TYR A 393 -4.68 18.58 -26.09
C TYR A 393 -5.52 18.96 -24.87
N GLN A 394 -6.83 18.79 -25.00
CA GLN A 394 -7.77 18.74 -23.89
C GLN A 394 -8.63 17.49 -24.01
N ARG A 395 -8.71 16.70 -22.93
CA ARG A 395 -9.67 15.63 -22.76
C ARG A 395 -10.71 16.00 -21.72
N ASN A 396 -11.97 15.76 -22.04
CA ASN A 396 -13.08 15.85 -21.08
C ASN A 396 -13.69 14.45 -20.90
N TYR A 397 -13.96 14.11 -19.66
CA TYR A 397 -14.48 12.81 -19.24
C TYR A 397 -15.88 12.99 -18.65
N SER A 398 -16.77 12.03 -18.90
CA SER A 398 -18.11 12.05 -18.32
C SER A 398 -18.43 10.72 -17.68
N TYR A 399 -19.10 10.77 -16.53
CA TYR A 399 -19.44 9.61 -15.71
C TYR A 399 -20.94 9.48 -15.51
N ASP A 400 -21.43 8.25 -15.39
CA ASP A 400 -22.80 7.99 -14.96
C ASP A 400 -22.95 7.96 -13.42
N ARG A 401 -24.15 7.64 -12.93
CA ARG A 401 -24.42 7.50 -11.49
C ARG A 401 -23.75 6.29 -10.81
N GLY A 402 -23.27 5.32 -11.58
CA GLY A 402 -22.60 4.10 -11.11
C GLY A 402 -21.08 4.21 -11.22
N ASN A 403 -20.54 5.41 -11.44
CA ASN A 403 -19.12 5.68 -11.65
C ASN A 403 -18.53 5.01 -12.90
N ASN A 404 -19.34 4.71 -13.91
CA ASN A 404 -18.84 4.27 -15.21
C ASN A 404 -18.35 5.48 -16.01
N LEU A 405 -17.14 5.41 -16.57
CA LEU A 405 -16.67 6.37 -17.58
C LEU A 405 -17.48 6.15 -18.87
N ILE A 406 -18.40 7.04 -19.21
CA ILE A 406 -19.32 6.86 -20.35
C ILE A 406 -18.87 7.61 -21.61
N ARG A 407 -17.94 8.57 -21.49
CA ARG A 407 -17.50 9.37 -22.64
C ARG A 407 -16.10 9.95 -22.42
N ILE A 408 -15.30 9.91 -23.48
CA ILE A 408 -14.02 10.62 -23.60
C ILE A 408 -14.10 11.53 -24.83
N ARG A 409 -14.08 12.85 -24.64
CA ARG A 409 -13.95 13.82 -25.73
C ARG A 409 -12.51 14.30 -25.81
N HIS A 410 -11.86 14.08 -26.94
CA HIS A 410 -10.48 14.51 -27.19
C HIS A 410 -10.44 15.63 -28.21
N ASN A 411 -9.75 16.71 -27.88
CA ASN A 411 -9.45 17.81 -28.79
C ASN A 411 -7.95 18.10 -28.73
N GLY A 412 -7.22 17.80 -29.80
CA GLY A 412 -5.80 18.12 -29.95
C GLY A 412 -5.33 17.88 -31.39
N ALA A 413 -4.28 17.07 -31.60
CA ALA A 413 -3.78 16.67 -32.91
C ALA A 413 -4.87 16.04 -33.80
N THR A 414 -5.76 15.27 -33.18
CA THR A 414 -7.01 14.81 -33.79
C THR A 414 -8.17 15.19 -32.88
N GLN A 415 -9.38 15.27 -33.46
CA GLN A 415 -10.60 15.48 -32.69
C GLN A 415 -11.46 14.22 -32.80
N PHE A 416 -11.83 13.65 -31.66
CA PHE A 416 -12.73 12.51 -31.63
C PHE A 416 -13.53 12.48 -30.32
N THR A 417 -14.69 11.85 -30.38
CA THR A 417 -15.46 11.46 -29.20
C THR A 417 -15.50 9.94 -29.15
N ARG A 418 -15.22 9.38 -27.98
CA ARG A 418 -15.37 7.95 -27.72
C ARG A 418 -16.44 7.75 -26.66
N ASP A 419 -17.56 7.20 -27.10
CA ASP A 419 -18.67 6.84 -26.24
C ASP A 419 -18.52 5.41 -25.76
N ILE A 420 -18.98 5.16 -24.53
CA ILE A 420 -18.98 3.85 -23.93
C ILE A 420 -20.40 3.52 -23.50
N THR A 421 -21.00 2.54 -24.17
CA THR A 421 -22.36 2.09 -23.86
C THR A 421 -22.32 1.20 -22.63
N VAL A 422 -22.97 1.61 -21.55
CA VAL A 422 -23.13 0.83 -20.32
C VAL A 422 -24.51 0.17 -20.33
N GLU A 423 -24.58 -1.09 -19.90
CA GLU A 423 -25.83 -1.82 -19.75
C GLU A 423 -26.74 -1.18 -18.68
N ALA A 424 -28.06 -1.22 -18.91
CA ALA A 424 -29.01 -0.59 -17.98
C ALA A 424 -28.99 -1.24 -16.57
N GLY A 425 -28.78 -2.57 -16.50
CA GLY A 425 -28.86 -3.36 -15.27
C GLY A 425 -27.53 -3.72 -14.61
N SER A 426 -26.38 -3.41 -15.22
CA SER A 426 -25.04 -3.74 -14.72
C SER A 426 -24.04 -2.63 -15.02
N ASN A 427 -22.79 -2.73 -14.57
CA ASN A 427 -21.68 -1.84 -14.93
C ASN A 427 -20.88 -2.35 -16.13
N ARG A 428 -21.36 -3.39 -16.81
CA ARG A 428 -20.78 -3.87 -18.07
C ARG A 428 -20.92 -2.77 -19.11
N GLY A 429 -19.84 -2.44 -19.79
CA GLY A 429 -19.92 -1.48 -20.88
C GLY A 429 -18.78 -1.58 -21.87
N VAL A 430 -19.08 -1.21 -23.11
CA VAL A 430 -18.21 -1.42 -24.27
C VAL A 430 -17.99 -0.11 -25.01
N ALA A 431 -16.73 0.17 -25.35
CA ALA A 431 -16.38 1.34 -26.14
C ALA A 431 -16.91 1.21 -27.57
N GLN A 432 -17.57 2.26 -28.06
CA GLN A 432 -18.04 2.36 -29.44
C GLN A 432 -16.86 2.68 -30.37
N VAL A 433 -16.91 2.10 -31.58
CA VAL A 433 -15.89 2.29 -32.62
C VAL A 433 -16.28 3.44 -33.56
N ASP A 434 -17.57 3.60 -33.87
CA ASP A 434 -18.11 4.67 -34.74
C ASP A 434 -19.46 5.21 -34.20
N GLU A 435 -19.79 6.48 -34.50
CA GLU A 435 -21.04 7.17 -34.09
C GLU A 435 -22.34 6.46 -34.56
N VAL A 436 -22.24 5.61 -35.58
CA VAL A 436 -23.38 4.92 -36.21
C VAL A 436 -23.68 3.57 -35.55
N SER A 437 -22.80 3.07 -34.66
CA SER A 437 -22.91 1.71 -34.13
C SER A 437 -23.80 1.62 -32.88
N SER A 438 -25.03 1.14 -33.05
CA SER A 438 -25.95 0.79 -31.94
C SER A 438 -25.53 -0.52 -31.25
N VAL A 439 -24.34 -0.55 -30.66
CA VAL A 439 -23.83 -1.75 -30.00
C VAL A 439 -24.47 -1.87 -28.61
N ARG A 440 -25.07 -3.04 -28.35
CA ARG A 440 -25.59 -3.39 -27.03
C ARG A 440 -24.50 -4.09 -26.22
N ALA A 441 -24.21 -3.58 -25.02
CA ALA A 441 -23.26 -4.19 -24.08
C ALA A 441 -23.71 -5.60 -23.62
N GLU A 442 -25.02 -5.87 -23.63
CA GLU A 442 -25.69 -7.09 -23.14
C GLU A 442 -25.13 -8.40 -23.71
N ASN A 443 -24.62 -8.40 -24.94
CA ASN A 443 -24.11 -9.60 -25.62
C ASN A 443 -22.58 -9.63 -25.78
N SER A 444 -21.87 -8.71 -25.11
CA SER A 444 -20.41 -8.59 -25.26
C SER A 444 -19.64 -9.30 -24.15
N PHE A 445 -20.34 -9.82 -23.14
CA PHE A 445 -19.75 -10.43 -21.95
C PHE A 445 -20.32 -11.83 -21.73
N ASP A 446 -19.50 -12.72 -21.17
CA ASP A 446 -19.97 -14.03 -20.73
C ASP A 446 -20.79 -13.93 -19.42
N ALA A 447 -21.29 -15.08 -18.94
CA ALA A 447 -22.12 -15.13 -17.74
C ALA A 447 -21.39 -14.66 -16.47
N CYS A 448 -20.06 -14.76 -16.41
CA CYS A 448 -19.22 -14.29 -15.31
C CYS A 448 -18.72 -12.85 -15.52
N GLY A 449 -19.17 -12.16 -16.58
CA GLY A 449 -18.82 -10.77 -16.85
C GLY A 449 -17.50 -10.57 -17.56
N ASN A 450 -16.88 -11.60 -18.12
CA ASN A 450 -15.66 -11.43 -18.90
C ASN A 450 -15.98 -10.96 -20.32
N LEU A 451 -15.27 -9.95 -20.84
CA LEU A 451 -15.48 -9.45 -22.19
C LEU A 451 -15.10 -10.51 -23.23
N GLN A 452 -15.96 -10.78 -24.22
CA GLN A 452 -15.75 -11.83 -25.22
C GLN A 452 -15.08 -11.32 -26.51
N ASN A 453 -15.25 -10.04 -26.85
CA ASN A 453 -14.65 -9.43 -28.04
C ASN A 453 -14.03 -8.09 -27.65
N LEU A 454 -12.78 -7.84 -28.06
CA LEU A 454 -12.04 -6.66 -27.62
C LEU A 454 -12.70 -5.34 -28.07
N LEU A 455 -13.26 -5.31 -29.28
CA LEU A 455 -14.16 -4.24 -29.72
C LEU A 455 -15.40 -4.86 -30.38
N PRO A 456 -16.55 -4.15 -30.38
CA PRO A 456 -17.84 -4.68 -30.86
C PRO A 456 -17.93 -5.17 -32.31
N ARG A 457 -17.01 -4.73 -33.17
CA ARG A 457 -16.92 -5.07 -34.59
C ARG A 457 -15.58 -5.70 -34.95
N ASP A 458 -14.74 -5.95 -33.95
CA ASP A 458 -13.45 -6.59 -34.16
C ASP A 458 -13.63 -8.10 -34.33
N THR A 459 -12.70 -8.68 -35.06
CA THR A 459 -12.47 -10.13 -35.12
C THR A 459 -11.65 -10.64 -33.93
N GLN A 460 -11.17 -9.74 -33.06
CA GLN A 460 -10.38 -10.08 -31.87
C GLN A 460 -11.23 -10.71 -30.76
N THR A 461 -11.36 -12.03 -30.81
CA THR A 461 -12.03 -12.86 -29.80
C THR A 461 -11.13 -13.06 -28.59
N LEU A 462 -11.70 -12.89 -27.39
CA LEU A 462 -11.05 -13.10 -26.10
C LEU A 462 -11.46 -14.46 -25.54
N ILE A 463 -10.48 -15.30 -25.22
CA ILE A 463 -10.67 -16.65 -24.69
C ILE A 463 -10.33 -16.65 -23.21
N TRP A 464 -11.25 -17.16 -22.38
CA TRP A 464 -11.12 -17.20 -20.93
C TRP A 464 -11.08 -18.64 -20.43
N ASP A 465 -10.19 -18.93 -19.48
CA ASP A 465 -10.14 -20.25 -18.83
C ASP A 465 -11.20 -20.40 -17.73
N GLY A 466 -11.26 -21.58 -17.09
CA GLY A 466 -12.20 -21.88 -16.00
C GLY A 466 -12.07 -20.97 -14.78
N ARG A 467 -10.93 -20.29 -14.62
CA ARG A 467 -10.62 -19.39 -13.50
C ARG A 467 -10.88 -17.92 -13.82
N ASN A 468 -11.51 -17.63 -14.96
CA ASN A 468 -11.74 -16.27 -15.45
C ASN A 468 -10.43 -15.51 -15.73
N GLN A 469 -9.37 -16.21 -16.16
CA GLN A 469 -8.13 -15.62 -16.65
C GLN A 469 -8.14 -15.60 -18.19
N LEU A 470 -7.62 -14.54 -18.80
CA LEU A 470 -7.53 -14.44 -20.26
C LEU A 470 -6.48 -15.43 -20.76
N SER A 471 -6.88 -16.55 -21.36
CA SER A 471 -5.98 -17.59 -21.83
C SER A 471 -5.53 -17.39 -23.28
N GLY A 472 -6.26 -16.58 -24.06
CA GLY A 472 -5.80 -16.19 -25.39
C GLY A 472 -6.60 -15.08 -26.05
N VAL A 473 -6.01 -14.49 -27.09
CA VAL A 473 -6.65 -13.53 -28.01
C VAL A 473 -6.48 -14.05 -29.43
N ARG A 474 -7.57 -14.08 -30.20
CA ARG A 474 -7.56 -14.50 -31.60
C ARG A 474 -7.90 -13.32 -32.47
N GLY A 475 -6.91 -12.74 -33.14
CA GLY A 475 -7.09 -11.63 -34.08
C GLY A 475 -6.91 -12.06 -35.53
N SER A 476 -7.29 -11.19 -36.46
CA SER A 476 -7.18 -11.44 -37.91
C SER A 476 -5.73 -11.49 -38.43
N THR A 477 -4.78 -10.88 -37.71
CA THR A 477 -3.37 -10.81 -38.13
C THR A 477 -2.44 -11.53 -37.17
N ARG A 478 -2.74 -11.49 -35.87
CA ARG A 478 -1.96 -12.09 -34.81
C ARG A 478 -2.86 -12.75 -33.77
N GLU A 479 -2.30 -13.76 -33.13
CA GLU A 479 -2.88 -14.46 -31.99
C GLU A 479 -1.94 -14.38 -30.80
N GLU A 480 -2.50 -14.29 -29.60
CA GLU A 480 -1.74 -14.40 -28.35
C GLU A 480 -2.29 -15.53 -27.48
N ASP A 481 -1.41 -16.26 -26.81
CA ASP A 481 -1.74 -17.28 -25.82
C ASP A 481 -0.99 -17.01 -24.53
N TYR A 482 -1.65 -17.25 -23.40
CA TYR A 482 -1.13 -16.99 -22.07
C TYR A 482 -1.29 -18.20 -21.17
N LEU A 483 -0.28 -18.45 -20.34
CA LEU A 483 -0.30 -19.52 -19.35
C LEU A 483 -0.02 -18.94 -17.96
N TYR A 484 -0.79 -19.38 -16.97
CA TYR A 484 -0.74 -18.86 -15.61
C TYR A 484 -0.30 -19.93 -14.62
N GLY A 485 0.62 -19.60 -13.73
CA GLY A 485 1.03 -20.41 -12.58
C GLY A 485 0.71 -19.68 -11.29
N SER A 486 0.02 -20.34 -10.35
CA SER A 486 -0.44 -19.72 -9.09
C SER A 486 -1.23 -18.40 -9.29
N GLY A 487 -1.96 -18.28 -10.40
CA GLY A 487 -2.74 -17.09 -10.76
C GLY A 487 -1.97 -15.98 -11.49
N MET A 488 -0.66 -16.10 -11.66
CA MET A 488 0.18 -15.10 -12.35
C MET A 488 0.67 -15.61 -13.71
N ARG A 489 0.81 -14.73 -14.70
CA ARG A 489 1.29 -15.09 -16.04
C ARG A 489 2.75 -15.54 -15.95
N VAL A 490 3.02 -16.74 -16.43
CA VAL A 490 4.37 -17.34 -16.48
C VAL A 490 4.84 -17.60 -17.90
N TYR A 491 3.93 -17.58 -18.87
CA TYR A 491 4.26 -17.68 -20.28
C TYR A 491 3.32 -16.83 -21.14
N LYS A 492 3.87 -16.23 -22.19
CA LYS A 492 3.15 -15.57 -23.27
C LYS A 492 3.73 -16.02 -24.61
N MET A 493 2.86 -16.26 -25.58
CA MET A 493 3.25 -16.47 -26.97
C MET A 493 2.42 -15.58 -27.87
N ASN A 494 3.07 -14.79 -28.71
CA ASN A 494 2.44 -14.04 -29.78
C ASN A 494 2.86 -14.65 -31.11
N ARG A 495 1.91 -14.91 -32.01
CA ARG A 495 2.20 -15.48 -33.32
C ARG A 495 1.43 -14.79 -34.43
N SER A 496 2.01 -14.73 -35.62
CA SER A 496 1.27 -14.39 -36.83
C SER A 496 0.20 -15.46 -37.12
N GLN A 497 -0.89 -15.09 -37.80
CA GLN A 497 -2.00 -16.01 -38.08
C GLN A 497 -1.57 -17.28 -38.87
N ASN A 498 -0.54 -17.17 -39.72
CA ASN A 498 0.03 -18.30 -40.46
C ASN A 498 1.09 -19.10 -39.67
N GLY A 499 1.40 -18.72 -38.43
CA GLY A 499 2.41 -19.35 -37.57
C GLY A 499 3.86 -19.15 -38.01
N THR A 500 4.12 -18.28 -38.99
CA THR A 500 5.48 -18.03 -39.51
C THR A 500 6.36 -17.26 -38.53
N GLU A 501 5.81 -16.25 -37.86
CA GLU A 501 6.52 -15.42 -36.89
C GLU A 501 5.98 -15.69 -35.49
N GLU A 502 6.87 -15.94 -34.53
CA GLU A 502 6.50 -16.10 -33.13
C GLU A 502 7.42 -15.28 -32.21
N GLU A 503 6.84 -14.68 -31.18
CA GLU A 503 7.55 -14.17 -30.01
C GLU A 503 7.09 -14.94 -28.78
N ARG A 504 8.05 -15.48 -28.02
CA ARG A 504 7.79 -16.26 -26.81
C ARG A 504 8.45 -15.60 -25.61
N VAL A 505 7.72 -15.54 -24.50
CA VAL A 505 8.19 -14.95 -23.25
C VAL A 505 7.93 -15.93 -22.11
N VAL A 506 8.97 -16.25 -21.33
CA VAL A 506 8.85 -16.95 -20.05
C VAL A 506 9.13 -15.95 -18.93
N TYR A 507 8.21 -15.84 -17.98
CA TYR A 507 8.33 -14.95 -16.82
C TYR A 507 8.76 -15.73 -15.58
N LEU A 508 9.88 -15.32 -15.00
CA LEU A 508 10.51 -15.91 -13.82
C LEU A 508 10.82 -14.82 -12.78
N PRO A 509 11.11 -15.16 -11.52
CA PRO A 509 11.46 -14.18 -10.50
C PRO A 509 12.67 -13.31 -10.92
N GLY A 510 12.41 -12.03 -11.22
CA GLY A 510 13.43 -11.06 -11.63
C GLY A 510 13.98 -11.23 -13.06
N LEU A 511 13.37 -12.09 -13.88
CA LEU A 511 13.91 -12.46 -15.19
C LEU A 511 12.80 -12.76 -16.21
N GLU A 512 12.92 -12.21 -17.41
CA GLU A 512 12.13 -12.64 -18.57
C GLU A 512 13.07 -13.27 -19.60
N LEU A 513 12.70 -14.44 -20.12
CA LEU A 513 13.40 -15.08 -21.23
C LEU A 513 12.58 -14.86 -22.48
N ARG A 514 13.16 -14.14 -23.45
CA ARG A 514 12.49 -13.75 -24.68
C ARG A 514 13.18 -14.36 -25.89
N SER A 515 12.38 -14.78 -26.86
CA SER A 515 12.89 -15.28 -28.13
C SER A 515 11.95 -14.94 -29.29
N ARG A 516 12.53 -14.70 -30.47
CA ARG A 516 11.81 -14.52 -31.73
C ARG A 516 12.16 -15.63 -32.69
N TRP A 517 11.14 -16.21 -33.31
CA TRP A 517 11.23 -17.35 -34.20
C TRP A 517 10.65 -16.99 -35.55
N LEU A 518 11.32 -17.45 -36.61
CA LEU A 518 10.86 -17.34 -38.00
C LEU A 518 10.90 -18.73 -38.63
N ASN A 519 9.77 -19.20 -39.15
CA ASN A 519 9.63 -20.53 -39.75
C ASN A 519 10.19 -21.66 -38.86
N GLY A 520 9.88 -21.60 -37.56
CA GLY A 520 10.36 -22.58 -36.57
C GLY A 520 11.84 -22.50 -36.21
N THR A 521 12.58 -21.51 -36.75
CA THR A 521 13.99 -21.29 -36.40
C THR A 521 14.14 -20.05 -35.51
N GLU A 522 14.76 -20.21 -34.34
CA GLU A 522 15.08 -19.09 -33.44
C GLU A 522 16.03 -18.11 -34.14
N GLN A 523 15.60 -16.87 -34.32
CA GLN A 523 16.40 -15.81 -34.92
C GLN A 523 17.12 -14.99 -33.84
N GLU A 524 16.43 -14.75 -32.73
CA GLU A 524 16.89 -13.88 -31.65
C GLU A 524 16.48 -14.48 -30.31
N SER A 525 17.37 -14.41 -29.31
CA SER A 525 17.05 -14.74 -27.93
C SER A 525 17.80 -13.83 -26.97
N TRP A 526 17.08 -13.35 -25.96
CA TRP A 526 17.61 -12.41 -24.98
C TRP A 526 16.94 -12.55 -23.63
N GLU A 527 17.69 -12.17 -22.61
CA GLU A 527 17.27 -12.11 -21.22
C GLU A 527 16.93 -10.66 -20.87
N VAL A 528 15.83 -10.47 -20.14
CA VAL A 528 15.46 -9.19 -19.55
C VAL A 528 15.55 -9.33 -18.04
N ILE A 529 16.62 -8.77 -17.47
CA ILE A 529 16.92 -8.87 -16.04
C ILE A 529 16.27 -7.69 -15.33
N THR A 530 15.53 -7.96 -14.26
CA THR A 530 14.83 -6.97 -13.42
C THR A 530 15.39 -6.98 -12.00
N PRO A 531 16.53 -6.29 -11.76
CA PRO A 531 17.17 -6.28 -10.44
C PRO A 531 16.44 -5.39 -9.43
N GLN A 532 15.73 -4.35 -9.90
CA GLN A 532 14.87 -3.48 -9.10
C GLN A 532 13.82 -2.80 -9.99
N ASP A 533 12.83 -2.16 -9.36
CA ASP A 533 11.83 -1.35 -10.07
C ASP A 533 12.48 -0.26 -10.92
N GLY A 534 11.98 -0.06 -12.13
CA GLY A 534 12.49 0.93 -13.08
C GLY A 534 13.82 0.58 -13.76
N VAL A 535 14.49 -0.52 -13.42
CA VAL A 535 15.72 -0.93 -14.09
C VAL A 535 15.50 -2.23 -14.88
N ARG A 536 15.97 -2.25 -16.12
CA ARG A 536 16.04 -3.45 -16.96
C ARG A 536 17.43 -3.57 -17.57
N VAL A 537 17.99 -4.77 -17.58
CA VAL A 537 19.22 -5.06 -18.34
C VAL A 537 18.89 -6.12 -19.38
N LEU A 538 19.08 -5.77 -20.65
CA LEU A 538 18.89 -6.66 -21.78
C LEU A 538 20.23 -7.35 -22.07
N GLN A 539 20.23 -8.67 -22.17
CA GLN A 539 21.41 -9.44 -22.55
C GLN A 539 21.05 -10.44 -23.66
N TRP A 540 21.64 -10.28 -24.84
CA TRP A 540 21.37 -11.13 -25.98
C TRP A 540 22.26 -12.36 -25.97
N ARG A 541 21.63 -13.52 -26.12
CA ARG A 541 22.32 -14.80 -26.34
C ARG A 541 22.46 -15.10 -27.84
N LYS A 542 21.55 -14.57 -28.65
CA LYS A 542 21.55 -14.72 -30.11
C LYS A 542 20.89 -13.52 -30.80
N GLY A 543 21.44 -13.12 -31.94
CA GLY A 543 20.76 -12.20 -32.87
C GLY A 543 20.60 -10.76 -32.39
N CYS A 544 21.55 -10.23 -31.60
CA CYS A 544 21.46 -8.84 -31.12
C CYS A 544 21.36 -7.86 -32.30
N PRO A 545 20.32 -7.00 -32.36
CA PRO A 545 20.17 -6.04 -33.44
C PRO A 545 20.97 -4.74 -33.22
N LEU A 546 21.57 -4.58 -32.03
CA LEU A 546 22.37 -3.41 -31.70
C LEU A 546 23.82 -3.65 -32.12
N GLU A 547 24.27 -2.89 -33.12
CA GLU A 547 25.61 -3.06 -33.70
C GLU A 547 26.70 -2.94 -32.63
N GLY A 548 27.58 -3.96 -32.57
CA GLY A 548 28.69 -4.02 -31.63
C GLY A 548 28.31 -4.22 -30.16
N LYS A 549 27.04 -4.48 -29.83
CA LYS A 549 26.58 -4.76 -28.47
C LYS A 549 26.11 -6.20 -28.31
N THR A 550 26.22 -6.71 -27.08
CA THR A 550 25.62 -7.98 -26.63
C THR A 550 24.72 -7.78 -25.42
N TRP A 551 24.67 -6.57 -24.89
CA TRP A 551 23.85 -6.18 -23.75
C TRP A 551 23.55 -4.67 -23.77
N GLN A 552 22.55 -4.26 -22.99
CA GLN A 552 22.20 -2.86 -22.79
C GLN A 552 21.55 -2.67 -21.41
N GLY A 553 21.97 -1.64 -20.68
CA GLY A 553 21.25 -1.18 -19.49
C GLY A 553 20.13 -0.21 -19.87
N ARG A 554 18.99 -0.29 -19.20
CA ARG A 554 17.82 0.58 -19.41
C ARG A 554 17.26 1.03 -18.06
N TYR A 555 17.44 2.31 -17.76
CA TYR A 555 17.15 2.93 -16.48
C TYR A 555 15.99 3.91 -16.65
N CYS A 556 14.81 3.53 -16.17
CA CYS A 556 13.60 4.33 -16.22
C CYS A 556 13.49 5.23 -14.98
N TYR A 557 13.44 6.53 -15.21
CA TYR A 557 13.17 7.56 -14.21
C TYR A 557 11.74 8.03 -14.37
N MET A 558 10.95 7.82 -13.32
CA MET A 558 9.52 8.09 -13.34
C MET A 558 9.17 9.17 -12.31
N GLY A 559 8.17 9.99 -12.66
CA GLY A 559 7.44 10.79 -11.68
C GLY A 559 6.50 9.94 -10.80
N LEU A 560 5.68 10.62 -10.00
CA LEU A 560 4.74 10.08 -9.00
C LEU A 560 3.92 8.85 -9.43
N LEU A 561 3.60 8.68 -10.72
CA LEU A 561 2.68 7.65 -11.24
C LEU A 561 3.00 7.16 -12.66
N SER A 562 4.27 7.25 -13.10
CA SER A 562 4.64 6.87 -14.49
C SER A 562 3.87 7.61 -15.59
N LEU A 563 3.37 8.83 -15.35
CA LEU A 563 2.66 9.62 -16.38
C LEU A 563 3.61 10.20 -17.43
N ASN A 564 4.89 10.31 -17.06
CA ASN A 564 6.03 10.58 -17.92
C ASN A 564 7.15 9.63 -17.50
N GLU A 565 7.83 9.06 -18.49
CA GLU A 565 8.97 8.18 -18.29
C GLU A 565 10.15 8.64 -19.14
N LEU A 566 11.29 8.83 -18.47
CA LEU A 566 12.58 9.05 -19.09
C LEU A 566 13.38 7.75 -18.99
N GLU A 567 13.86 7.23 -20.11
CA GLU A 567 14.68 6.02 -20.12
C GLU A 567 16.11 6.35 -20.58
N LEU A 568 17.10 6.02 -19.76
CA LEU A 568 18.51 6.23 -20.02
C LEU A 568 19.25 4.90 -20.19
N ASP A 569 20.36 4.90 -20.92
CA ASP A 569 21.26 3.75 -21.03
C ASP A 569 22.29 3.67 -19.90
N GLU A 570 23.13 2.63 -19.94
CA GLU A 570 24.21 2.41 -18.97
C GLU A 570 25.20 3.58 -18.81
N THR A 571 25.31 4.44 -19.82
CA THR A 571 26.18 5.63 -19.79
C THR A 571 25.43 6.89 -19.32
N GLY A 572 24.13 6.76 -19.06
CA GLY A 572 23.23 7.86 -18.76
C GLY A 572 22.78 8.64 -19.99
N ALA A 573 22.98 8.12 -21.21
CA ALA A 573 22.47 8.76 -22.43
C ALA A 573 21.00 8.42 -22.66
N LEU A 574 20.25 9.33 -23.28
CA LEU A 574 18.82 9.16 -23.52
C LEU A 574 18.57 7.96 -24.45
N ILE A 575 17.63 7.08 -24.09
CA ILE A 575 17.07 6.04 -24.95
C ILE A 575 15.67 6.44 -25.42
N SER A 576 14.77 6.81 -24.51
CA SER A 576 13.40 7.16 -24.87
C SER A 576 12.74 8.12 -23.88
N GLU A 577 11.79 8.91 -24.39
CA GLU A 577 10.80 9.63 -23.59
C GLU A 577 9.39 9.14 -23.96
N GLU A 578 8.55 8.92 -22.95
CA GLU A 578 7.15 8.57 -23.15
C GLU A 578 6.24 9.39 -22.22
N GLU A 579 5.15 9.91 -22.77
CA GLU A 579 4.09 10.58 -22.00
C GLU A 579 2.76 9.88 -22.26
N TYR A 580 1.88 9.85 -21.26
CA TYR A 580 0.58 9.20 -21.34
C TYR A 580 -0.57 10.19 -21.14
N PHE A 581 -1.68 9.92 -21.83
CA PHE A 581 -2.99 10.40 -21.41
C PHE A 581 -3.33 9.84 -20.03
N PRO A 582 -4.21 10.50 -19.26
CA PRO A 582 -4.53 10.10 -17.88
C PRO A 582 -4.88 8.62 -17.69
N PHE A 583 -5.64 8.02 -18.62
CA PHE A 583 -6.05 6.62 -18.54
C PHE A 583 -5.08 5.65 -19.24
N GLY A 584 -3.83 6.06 -19.49
CA GLY A 584 -2.74 5.17 -19.91
C GLY A 584 -2.55 4.94 -21.40
N GLY A 585 -3.31 5.63 -22.26
CA GLY A 585 -2.98 5.69 -23.69
C GLY A 585 -1.73 6.55 -23.91
N THR A 586 -0.83 6.17 -24.81
CA THR A 586 0.38 6.95 -25.10
C THR A 586 0.02 8.26 -25.84
N ALA A 587 0.46 9.39 -25.29
CA ALA A 587 0.30 10.73 -25.86
C ALA A 587 1.54 11.16 -26.66
N CYS A 588 2.74 10.84 -26.17
CA CYS A 588 4.01 11.07 -26.86
C CYS A 588 4.89 9.83 -26.77
N TRP A 589 5.55 9.45 -27.86
CA TRP A 589 6.54 8.37 -27.89
C TRP A 589 7.76 8.80 -28.72
N LEU A 590 8.88 9.03 -28.03
CA LEU A 590 10.10 9.59 -28.61
C LEU A 590 11.31 8.72 -28.27
N PRO A 591 11.48 7.55 -28.92
CA PRO A 591 12.70 6.77 -28.80
C PRO A 591 13.82 7.41 -29.63
N ARG A 592 15.08 7.25 -29.21
CA ARG A 592 16.24 7.73 -29.97
C ARG A 592 16.40 7.07 -31.33
N ASN A 593 15.91 5.84 -31.47
CA ASN A 593 15.72 5.14 -32.74
C ASN A 593 14.66 4.04 -32.59
N LYS A 594 14.17 3.55 -33.73
CA LYS A 594 13.14 2.52 -33.79
C LYS A 594 13.57 1.21 -33.11
N VAL A 595 14.78 0.72 -33.39
CA VAL A 595 15.25 -0.59 -32.91
C VAL A 595 15.19 -0.65 -31.39
N GLU A 596 15.72 0.35 -30.70
CA GLU A 596 15.72 0.37 -29.24
C GLU A 596 14.36 0.69 -28.64
N GLY A 597 13.49 1.37 -29.38
CA GLY A 597 12.10 1.57 -29.00
C GLY A 597 11.30 0.27 -28.93
N ASP A 598 11.58 -0.68 -29.83
CA ASP A 598 10.87 -1.97 -29.91
C ASP A 598 11.12 -2.89 -28.69
N TYR A 599 12.15 -2.60 -27.87
CA TYR A 599 12.44 -3.36 -26.64
C TYR A 599 11.80 -2.77 -25.38
N LYS A 600 11.09 -1.64 -25.46
CA LYS A 600 10.36 -1.09 -24.30
C LYS A 600 8.99 -1.74 -24.15
N THR A 601 8.90 -2.71 -23.24
CA THR A 601 7.69 -3.51 -22.97
C THR A 601 6.87 -2.97 -21.80
N HIS A 602 7.53 -2.53 -20.73
CA HIS A 602 6.91 -1.90 -19.58
C HIS A 602 6.71 -0.41 -19.84
N ARG A 603 5.48 0.05 -19.65
CA ARG A 603 5.05 1.42 -19.98
C ARG A 603 4.19 1.96 -18.83
N TYR A 604 2.99 2.46 -19.13
CA TYR A 604 2.08 3.07 -18.16
C TYR A 604 1.93 2.27 -16.85
N SER A 605 2.08 2.97 -15.73
CA SER A 605 2.04 2.39 -14.38
C SER A 605 3.00 1.20 -14.21
N GLY A 606 4.15 1.21 -14.89
CA GLY A 606 5.14 0.13 -14.84
C GLY A 606 4.60 -1.24 -15.24
N LYS A 607 3.54 -1.30 -16.06
CA LYS A 607 2.92 -2.54 -16.53
C LYS A 607 3.31 -2.85 -17.97
N GLU A 608 3.39 -4.13 -18.29
CA GLU A 608 3.66 -4.57 -19.67
C GLU A 608 2.44 -4.27 -20.55
N ARG A 609 2.70 -3.60 -21.69
CA ARG A 609 1.72 -3.43 -22.75
C ARG A 609 1.90 -4.55 -23.77
N ASP A 610 0.92 -5.44 -23.87
CA ASP A 610 0.92 -6.53 -24.85
C ASP A 610 0.66 -6.01 -26.28
N ALA A 611 0.87 -6.85 -27.30
CA ALA A 611 0.70 -6.41 -28.69
C ALA A 611 -0.77 -6.11 -29.03
N THR A 612 -1.71 -6.69 -28.27
CA THR A 612 -3.15 -6.37 -28.28
C THR A 612 -3.44 -4.92 -27.85
N GLY A 613 -2.46 -4.24 -27.24
CA GLY A 613 -2.58 -2.92 -26.65
C GLY A 613 -3.13 -2.92 -25.23
N LEU A 614 -3.52 -4.09 -24.69
CA LEU A 614 -3.92 -4.26 -23.30
C LEU A 614 -2.72 -4.14 -22.37
N TYR A 615 -2.96 -3.66 -21.15
CA TYR A 615 -1.98 -3.73 -20.08
C TYR A 615 -2.26 -4.93 -19.18
N TYR A 616 -1.24 -5.75 -18.94
CA TYR A 616 -1.32 -6.86 -17.99
C TYR A 616 -0.95 -6.39 -16.58
N TYR A 617 -1.89 -6.46 -15.64
CA TYR A 617 -1.67 -6.01 -14.26
C TYR A 617 -1.33 -7.15 -13.30
N GLY A 618 -1.67 -8.39 -13.64
CA GLY A 618 -1.57 -9.55 -12.74
C GLY A 618 -2.85 -10.39 -12.82
N TYR A 619 -3.88 -9.98 -12.09
CA TYR A 619 -5.18 -10.65 -12.05
C TYR A 619 -6.17 -10.17 -13.11
N ARG A 620 -5.92 -9.00 -13.72
CA ARG A 620 -6.77 -8.41 -14.75
C ARG A 620 -5.96 -7.81 -15.89
N TYR A 621 -6.65 -7.65 -17.02
CA TYR A 621 -6.18 -6.88 -18.17
C TYR A 621 -6.93 -5.55 -18.26
N TYR A 622 -6.22 -4.49 -18.62
CA TYR A 622 -6.73 -3.13 -18.64
C TYR A 622 -6.78 -2.56 -20.07
N MET A 623 -7.89 -1.89 -20.41
CA MET A 623 -8.11 -1.23 -21.70
C MET A 623 -7.85 0.28 -21.59
N PRO A 624 -6.66 0.79 -21.94
CA PRO A 624 -6.33 2.21 -21.77
C PRO A 624 -7.17 3.14 -22.66
N TRP A 625 -7.68 2.65 -23.79
CA TRP A 625 -8.55 3.44 -24.67
C TRP A 625 -9.98 3.59 -24.15
N ALA A 626 -10.43 2.73 -23.23
CA ALA A 626 -11.77 2.72 -22.65
C ALA A 626 -11.80 3.10 -21.15
N GLY A 627 -10.63 3.22 -20.52
CA GLY A 627 -10.49 3.62 -19.11
C GLY A 627 -11.11 2.63 -18.13
N ARG A 628 -11.07 1.32 -18.43
CA ARG A 628 -11.74 0.27 -17.63
C ARG A 628 -11.07 -1.10 -17.77
N TRP A 629 -11.41 -1.99 -16.84
CA TRP A 629 -10.95 -3.38 -16.83
C TRP A 629 -11.70 -4.25 -17.85
N LEU A 630 -11.04 -5.32 -18.30
CA LEU A 630 -11.58 -6.30 -19.26
C LEU A 630 -12.57 -7.29 -18.62
N ASN A 631 -12.40 -7.56 -17.32
CA ASN A 631 -13.20 -8.47 -16.52
C ASN A 631 -13.46 -7.88 -15.12
N PRO A 632 -14.49 -8.37 -14.39
CA PRO A 632 -14.83 -7.88 -13.06
C PRO A 632 -13.67 -8.08 -12.07
N ASP A 633 -13.60 -7.23 -11.06
CA ASP A 633 -12.65 -7.39 -9.97
C ASP A 633 -12.80 -8.76 -9.27
N PRO A 634 -11.76 -9.63 -9.29
CA PRO A 634 -11.84 -10.92 -8.63
C PRO A 634 -11.82 -10.81 -7.09
N ALA A 635 -11.47 -9.65 -6.53
CA ALA A 635 -11.64 -9.36 -5.09
C ALA A 635 -13.09 -8.96 -4.74
N GLY A 636 -13.98 -8.80 -5.73
CA GLY A 636 -15.36 -8.38 -5.51
C GLY A 636 -15.44 -6.90 -5.14
N THR A 637 -16.30 -6.56 -4.19
CA THR A 637 -16.67 -5.16 -3.90
C THR A 637 -15.67 -4.40 -3.01
N VAL A 638 -14.43 -4.88 -2.89
CA VAL A 638 -13.38 -4.29 -2.02
C VAL A 638 -13.10 -2.83 -2.39
N ASP A 639 -13.05 -2.51 -3.68
CA ASP A 639 -12.80 -1.15 -4.19
C ASP A 639 -14.07 -0.40 -4.63
N GLY A 640 -15.25 -0.97 -4.37
CA GLY A 640 -16.56 -0.38 -4.67
C GLY A 640 -17.52 -1.33 -5.39
N LEU A 641 -18.75 -0.90 -5.62
CA LEU A 641 -19.78 -1.71 -6.28
C LEU A 641 -19.65 -1.80 -7.82
N ASN A 642 -18.78 -0.99 -8.41
CA ASN A 642 -18.47 -1.04 -9.84
C ASN A 642 -17.20 -1.88 -10.06
N LEU A 643 -17.37 -3.12 -10.52
CA LEU A 643 -16.27 -4.08 -10.64
C LEU A 643 -15.35 -3.81 -11.86
N TYR A 644 -15.66 -2.83 -12.71
CA TYR A 644 -14.87 -2.47 -13.90
C TYR A 644 -14.20 -1.09 -13.79
N CYS A 645 -14.44 -0.36 -12.70
CA CYS A 645 -13.91 0.99 -12.49
C CYS A 645 -12.38 0.98 -12.36
N MET A 646 -11.71 1.81 -13.14
CA MET A 646 -10.27 1.99 -13.06
C MET A 646 -9.93 3.02 -11.98
N VAL A 647 -9.31 2.57 -10.88
CA VAL A 647 -8.74 3.37 -9.79
C VAL A 647 -9.61 4.56 -9.34
N ARG A 648 -10.91 4.29 -9.13
CA ARG A 648 -11.93 5.28 -8.72
C ARG A 648 -12.07 6.47 -9.66
N ASN A 649 -11.79 6.27 -10.95
CA ASN A 649 -11.78 7.31 -11.99
C ASN A 649 -10.79 8.46 -11.73
N ASN A 650 -9.74 8.21 -10.93
CA ASN A 650 -8.69 9.20 -10.65
C ASN A 650 -7.29 8.59 -10.89
N PRO A 651 -6.94 8.32 -12.16
CA PRO A 651 -5.67 7.69 -12.52
C PRO A 651 -4.46 8.62 -12.38
N ILE A 652 -4.70 9.89 -12.06
CA ILE A 652 -3.66 10.88 -11.81
C ILE A 652 -3.26 10.92 -10.33
N THR A 653 -4.01 10.27 -9.43
CA THR A 653 -3.68 10.22 -7.99
C THR A 653 -3.46 8.79 -7.49
N TYR A 654 -4.13 7.81 -8.11
CA TYR A 654 -4.10 6.42 -7.69
C TYR A 654 -3.56 5.50 -8.78
N ARG A 655 -3.03 4.35 -8.36
CA ARG A 655 -2.57 3.25 -9.23
C ARG A 655 -3.14 1.93 -8.72
N ASP A 656 -3.31 0.94 -9.58
CA ASP A 656 -3.61 -0.44 -9.16
C ASP A 656 -2.30 -1.27 -9.23
N ILE A 657 -1.99 -2.02 -8.17
CA ILE A 657 -0.74 -2.78 -8.07
C ILE A 657 -0.81 -4.05 -8.90
N ASP A 658 -1.90 -4.80 -8.84
CA ASP A 658 -1.97 -6.17 -9.37
C ASP A 658 -3.26 -6.49 -10.11
N GLY A 659 -4.15 -5.49 -10.25
CA GLY A 659 -5.48 -5.64 -10.80
C GLY A 659 -6.52 -6.06 -9.77
N ARG A 660 -6.31 -5.84 -8.46
CA ARG A 660 -7.31 -6.12 -7.40
C ARG A 660 -7.37 -5.07 -6.30
N ILE A 661 -6.30 -4.29 -6.15
CA ILE A 661 -6.10 -3.42 -4.99
C ILE A 661 -5.61 -2.06 -5.48
N LEU A 662 -6.41 -1.05 -5.17
CA LEU A 662 -6.00 0.35 -5.25
C LEU A 662 -4.81 0.65 -4.33
N ASP A 663 -3.70 1.06 -4.91
CA ASP A 663 -2.64 1.81 -4.25
C ASP A 663 -2.87 3.30 -4.49
N GLY A 664 -3.53 3.93 -3.52
CA GLY A 664 -3.31 5.36 -3.33
C GLY A 664 -1.99 5.55 -2.64
N TRP A 665 -1.32 6.68 -2.91
CA TRP A 665 -0.39 7.26 -1.95
C TRP A 665 -0.94 6.98 -0.57
N LYS A 666 -0.20 6.21 0.22
CA LYS A 666 -0.58 5.90 1.60
C LYS A 666 -0.76 7.24 2.29
N THR A 667 -1.97 7.81 2.21
CA THR A 667 -2.51 8.72 3.19
C THR A 667 -2.26 7.95 4.46
N LYS A 668 -1.33 8.50 5.25
CA LYS A 668 -0.80 7.86 6.43
C LYS A 668 -1.99 7.21 7.11
N LYS A 669 -1.97 5.88 7.10
CA LYS A 669 -2.65 5.03 8.05
C LYS A 669 -2.51 5.76 9.39
N GLY A 670 -3.56 6.47 9.84
CA GLY A 670 -3.55 7.21 11.11
C GLY A 670 -3.07 6.26 12.18
N VAL A 671 -2.26 6.73 13.16
CA VAL A 671 -1.52 5.94 14.16
C VAL A 671 -2.06 4.52 14.24
N LYS A 672 -1.55 3.61 13.38
CA LYS A 672 -2.09 2.26 13.32
C LYS A 672 -1.55 1.52 14.53
N GLN A 673 -2.41 0.70 15.12
CA GLN A 673 -2.16 -0.22 16.22
C GLN A 673 -0.67 -0.55 16.36
N GLY A 674 0.02 0.21 17.21
CA GLY A 674 1.39 -0.08 17.62
C GLY A 674 2.51 0.63 16.86
N ASP A 675 2.30 1.78 16.19
CA ASP A 675 3.42 2.61 15.68
C ASP A 675 3.45 4.00 16.34
N ALA A 676 4.09 4.09 17.51
CA ALA A 676 4.28 5.34 18.26
C ALA A 676 5.26 6.30 17.55
N SER A 677 6.00 5.85 16.52
CA SER A 677 6.95 6.71 15.79
C SER A 677 6.25 7.89 15.09
N LYS A 678 4.94 7.78 14.83
CA LYS A 678 4.12 8.87 14.28
C LYS A 678 3.95 10.06 15.24
N LEU A 679 4.16 9.84 16.53
CA LEU A 679 4.08 10.85 17.57
C LEU A 679 5.39 11.64 17.72
N LYS A 680 6.48 11.21 17.04
CA LYS A 680 7.77 11.90 17.08
C LYS A 680 7.64 13.38 16.71
N ARG A 681 8.22 14.24 17.54
CA ARG A 681 8.27 15.69 17.42
C ARG A 681 6.90 16.36 17.40
N LYS A 682 5.84 15.67 17.84
CA LYS A 682 4.49 16.25 17.96
C LYS A 682 4.31 17.02 19.27
N GLY A 683 5.19 16.79 20.25
CA GLY A 683 5.11 17.38 21.58
C GLY A 683 3.91 16.83 22.38
N PRO A 684 3.79 17.21 23.67
CA PRO A 684 2.86 16.60 24.60
C PRO A 684 1.39 16.76 24.21
N PHE A 685 0.59 15.76 24.58
CA PHE A 685 -0.85 15.72 24.38
C PHE A 685 -1.59 15.95 25.70
N TYR A 686 -2.73 16.62 25.58
CA TYR A 686 -3.68 16.94 26.64
C TYR A 686 -5.10 16.66 26.14
N THR A 687 -6.08 16.67 27.04
CA THR A 687 -7.50 16.52 26.67
C THR A 687 -8.15 17.88 26.43
N LYS A 688 -9.06 17.99 25.43
CA LYS A 688 -9.94 19.16 25.30
C LYS A 688 -10.89 19.28 26.50
N GLY A 689 -11.25 18.14 27.10
CA GLY A 689 -12.02 18.03 28.33
C GLY A 689 -12.03 16.59 28.82
N GLN A 690 -12.41 16.39 30.09
CA GLN A 690 -12.60 15.05 30.66
C GLN A 690 -13.73 14.34 29.91
N SER A 691 -13.50 13.10 29.49
CA SER A 691 -14.52 12.23 28.90
C SER A 691 -14.22 10.78 29.27
N ASP A 692 -15.27 9.96 29.32
CA ASP A 692 -15.13 8.53 29.55
C ASP A 692 -14.45 7.86 28.36
N ILE A 693 -13.69 6.80 28.65
CA ILE A 693 -12.98 5.98 27.66
C ILE A 693 -13.38 4.52 27.83
N VAL A 694 -13.17 3.71 26.79
CA VAL A 694 -13.58 2.30 26.78
C VAL A 694 -12.61 1.44 27.58
N THR A 695 -11.32 1.76 27.51
CA THR A 695 -10.24 1.01 28.17
C THR A 695 -10.39 0.98 29.68
N ASP A 696 -10.50 -0.21 30.26
CA ASP A 696 -10.45 -0.40 31.71
C ASP A 696 -9.02 -0.36 32.26
N PHE A 697 -8.87 0.28 33.42
CA PHE A 697 -7.61 0.36 34.15
C PHE A 697 -7.85 0.55 35.65
N SER A 698 -6.85 0.18 36.45
CA SER A 698 -6.81 0.49 37.89
C SER A 698 -5.89 1.67 38.15
N PHE A 699 -6.29 2.58 39.02
CA PHE A 699 -5.55 3.80 39.36
C PHE A 699 -5.28 3.89 40.86
N ALA A 700 -4.11 4.39 41.22
CA ALA A 700 -3.70 4.61 42.61
C ALA A 700 -2.96 5.94 42.78
N ARG A 701 -3.05 6.51 43.99
CA ARG A 701 -2.32 7.71 44.39
C ARG A 701 -1.54 7.49 45.65
N HIS A 702 -0.36 8.09 45.69
CA HIS A 702 0.47 8.19 46.87
C HIS A 702 1.15 9.56 46.87
N ASP A 703 0.39 10.59 47.26
CA ASP A 703 0.91 11.96 47.38
C ASP A 703 0.41 12.64 48.66
N SER A 704 0.86 13.88 48.88
CA SER A 704 0.51 14.67 50.07
C SER A 704 -0.96 15.06 50.19
N LYS A 705 -1.77 14.97 49.13
CA LYS A 705 -3.22 15.22 49.16
C LYS A 705 -4.01 13.94 49.39
N GLU A 706 -3.67 12.87 48.67
CA GLU A 706 -4.45 11.63 48.63
C GLU A 706 -3.53 10.40 48.66
N LYS A 707 -3.94 9.39 49.42
CA LYS A 707 -3.26 8.08 49.49
C LYS A 707 -4.27 6.95 49.56
N PHE A 708 -4.36 6.17 48.50
CA PHE A 708 -5.29 5.04 48.43
C PHE A 708 -4.71 3.87 47.63
N ASP A 709 -5.26 2.68 47.88
CA ASP A 709 -4.93 1.46 47.15
C ASP A 709 -5.69 1.40 45.82
N PRO A 710 -5.20 0.67 44.81
CA PRO A 710 -5.72 0.74 43.45
C PRO A 710 -7.24 0.54 43.35
N LYS A 711 -7.92 1.48 42.70
CA LYS A 711 -9.37 1.42 42.39
C LYS A 711 -9.59 1.31 40.88
N PRO A 712 -10.61 0.56 40.40
CA PRO A 712 -11.03 0.57 38.99
C PRO A 712 -11.47 1.97 38.50
N GLN A 713 -11.25 2.29 37.23
CA GLN A 713 -11.51 3.64 36.68
C GLN A 713 -12.95 4.14 36.84
N ASN A 714 -13.93 3.22 36.86
CA ASN A 714 -15.36 3.48 36.98
C ASN A 714 -15.79 3.78 38.43
N GLU A 715 -14.94 3.47 39.41
CA GLU A 715 -15.14 3.79 40.83
C GLU A 715 -14.45 5.09 41.27
N LEU A 716 -13.65 5.69 40.39
CA LEU A 716 -12.91 6.93 40.69
C LEU A 716 -13.84 8.15 40.72
N THR A 717 -13.87 8.83 41.85
CA THR A 717 -14.59 10.11 42.01
C THR A 717 -13.83 11.27 41.37
N SER A 718 -14.50 12.40 41.18
CA SER A 718 -13.84 13.63 40.70
C SER A 718 -12.72 14.11 41.64
N ILE A 719 -12.77 13.75 42.93
CA ILE A 719 -11.72 14.06 43.91
C ILE A 719 -10.50 13.17 43.68
N ASP A 720 -10.70 11.87 43.44
CA ASP A 720 -9.62 10.92 43.16
C ASP A 720 -8.81 11.35 41.91
N LYS A 721 -9.50 11.77 40.84
CA LYS A 721 -8.89 12.17 39.54
C LYS A 721 -8.24 13.56 39.56
N ARG A 722 -8.63 14.42 40.52
CA ARG A 722 -8.29 15.85 40.54
C ARG A 722 -6.77 16.07 40.44
N ASP A 723 -6.39 16.90 39.48
CA ASP A 723 -5.03 17.36 39.17
C ASP A 723 -4.07 16.28 38.60
N VAL A 724 -4.45 14.99 38.61
CA VAL A 724 -3.51 13.88 38.35
C VAL A 724 -3.90 12.97 37.18
N LEU A 725 -5.17 12.95 36.77
CA LEU A 725 -5.65 12.02 35.75
C LEU A 725 -6.69 12.68 34.84
N GLU A 726 -6.37 12.77 33.55
CA GLU A 726 -7.34 13.11 32.50
C GLU A 726 -7.54 11.94 31.54
N THR A 727 -8.78 11.71 31.12
CA THR A 727 -9.12 10.70 30.11
C THR A 727 -9.98 11.31 29.02
N SER A 728 -9.82 10.83 27.79
CA SER A 728 -10.67 11.24 26.67
C SER A 728 -10.50 10.29 25.47
N PRO A 729 -11.52 10.14 24.60
CA PRO A 729 -11.31 9.58 23.27
C PRO A 729 -10.29 10.40 22.46
N GLY A 730 -9.59 9.73 21.54
CA GLY A 730 -8.44 10.25 20.79
C GLY A 730 -8.78 11.37 19.79
N ASP A 731 -10.04 11.53 19.43
CA ASP A 731 -10.53 12.62 18.59
C ASP A 731 -10.64 13.96 19.36
N LYS A 732 -10.65 13.90 20.69
CA LYS A 732 -10.82 15.04 21.60
C LYS A 732 -9.50 15.49 22.25
N ILE A 733 -8.40 15.37 21.53
CA ILE A 733 -7.08 15.75 22.03
C ILE A 733 -6.69 17.20 21.66
N THR A 734 -5.81 17.79 22.45
CA THR A 734 -5.22 19.11 22.23
C THR A 734 -3.78 19.10 22.69
N SER A 735 -3.00 20.10 22.30
CA SER A 735 -1.68 20.34 22.89
C SER A 735 -1.67 21.59 23.79
N TYR A 736 -2.85 22.07 24.18
CA TYR A 736 -2.99 23.15 25.16
C TYR A 736 -2.81 22.60 26.59
N ASN A 737 -1.77 23.06 27.28
CA ASN A 737 -1.58 22.76 28.70
C ASN A 737 -2.44 23.72 29.53
N LYS A 738 -3.51 23.21 30.15
CA LYS A 738 -4.45 24.00 30.97
C LYS A 738 -3.78 24.62 32.20
N SER A 739 -2.88 23.89 32.85
CA SER A 739 -2.19 24.32 34.08
C SER A 739 -1.24 25.49 33.81
N SER A 740 -0.47 25.40 32.72
CA SER A 740 0.53 26.41 32.37
C SER A 740 -0.03 27.51 31.43
N LYS A 741 -1.24 27.31 30.89
CA LYS A 741 -1.94 28.25 29.98
C LYS A 741 -1.14 28.58 28.71
N TRP A 742 -0.52 27.59 28.08
CA TRP A 742 0.17 27.74 26.80
C TRP A 742 0.13 26.45 25.98
N PHE A 743 0.39 26.57 24.67
CA PHE A 743 0.41 25.45 23.73
C PHE A 743 1.80 24.80 23.65
N ALA A 744 1.90 23.54 24.03
CA ALA A 744 3.18 22.86 24.20
C ALA A 744 3.57 21.89 23.06
N GLY A 745 2.75 21.67 22.03
CA GLY A 745 3.02 20.70 20.94
C GLY A 745 3.23 21.30 19.54
N THR A 746 2.82 20.58 18.49
CA THR A 746 2.50 21.15 17.16
C THR A 746 1.08 20.76 16.72
N PHE A 747 0.35 20.10 17.62
CA PHE A 747 -0.94 19.49 17.39
C PHE A 747 -2.07 20.45 17.76
N TRP A 748 -2.24 21.51 16.96
CA TRP A 748 -3.24 22.55 17.20
C TRP A 748 -4.56 22.13 16.57
N GLU A 749 -5.33 21.24 17.22
CA GLU A 749 -6.70 20.81 16.81
C GLU A 749 -6.88 20.22 15.40
N LYS A 750 -5.83 20.17 14.57
CA LYS A 750 -5.90 19.91 13.12
C LYS A 750 -5.71 18.46 12.71
N ASN A 751 -5.37 17.54 13.63
CA ASN A 751 -4.98 16.17 13.27
C ASN A 751 -5.45 15.07 14.26
N PRO A 752 -6.67 15.11 14.84
CA PRO A 752 -7.13 14.21 15.92
C PRO A 752 -6.71 12.73 15.76
N LEU A 753 -6.43 12.04 16.88
CA LEU A 753 -6.24 10.58 16.84
C LEU A 753 -7.56 9.88 16.48
N SER A 754 -7.48 8.60 16.13
CA SER A 754 -8.67 7.78 15.89
C SER A 754 -9.58 7.75 17.12
N GLU A 755 -10.90 7.73 16.93
CA GLU A 755 -11.89 7.49 17.99
C GLU A 755 -11.72 6.10 18.66
N THR A 756 -11.04 5.17 17.98
CA THR A 756 -10.65 3.86 18.52
C THR A 756 -9.35 3.89 19.34
N THR A 757 -8.79 5.07 19.57
CA THR A 757 -7.65 5.32 20.45
C THR A 757 -8.13 6.03 21.70
N ASP A 758 -7.96 5.44 22.87
CA ASP A 758 -8.23 6.12 24.14
C ASP A 758 -6.98 6.89 24.58
N LEU A 759 -7.13 8.13 25.05
CA LEU A 759 -6.05 8.93 25.61
C LEU A 759 -6.16 8.95 27.14
N ILE A 760 -5.05 8.63 27.80
CA ILE A 760 -4.85 8.81 29.24
C ILE A 760 -3.68 9.77 29.46
N VAL A 761 -3.96 10.91 30.09
CA VAL A 761 -2.93 11.86 30.53
C VAL A 761 -2.75 11.70 32.03
N LEU A 762 -1.62 11.11 32.41
CA LEU A 762 -1.24 10.86 33.80
C LEU A 762 -0.31 11.98 34.27
N HIS A 763 -0.83 12.94 35.02
CA HIS A 763 -0.01 14.00 35.60
C HIS A 763 0.69 13.51 36.88
N ASN A 764 1.70 14.26 37.34
CA ASN A 764 2.38 13.99 38.59
C ASN A 764 1.52 14.36 39.81
N GLY A 765 1.84 13.76 40.96
CA GLY A 765 1.27 14.16 42.25
C GLY A 765 1.71 15.57 42.68
N VAL A 766 1.10 16.09 43.74
CA VAL A 766 1.43 17.42 44.30
C VAL A 766 2.78 17.41 45.01
N GLU A 767 2.98 16.44 45.90
CA GLU A 767 4.28 15.99 46.41
C GLU A 767 4.17 14.48 46.57
N GLY A 768 4.53 13.73 45.51
CA GLY A 768 4.38 12.28 45.49
C GLY A 768 4.15 11.72 44.09
N ALA A 769 3.47 10.57 44.02
CA ALA A 769 3.30 9.79 42.80
C ALA A 769 1.84 9.42 42.51
N ALA A 770 1.48 9.38 41.24
CA ALA A 770 0.23 8.83 40.71
C ALA A 770 0.54 7.76 39.67
N GLY A 771 -0.32 6.75 39.54
CA GLY A 771 -0.02 5.63 38.67
C GLY A 771 -1.20 4.74 38.38
N LEU A 772 -1.06 3.96 37.31
CA LEU A 772 -2.09 3.07 36.82
C LEU A 772 -1.51 1.73 36.37
N LYS A 773 -2.39 0.74 36.28
CA LYS A 773 -2.12 -0.52 35.59
C LYS A 773 -3.26 -0.93 34.65
N ILE A 774 -2.89 -1.54 33.54
CA ILE A 774 -3.80 -2.03 32.49
C ILE A 774 -3.43 -3.49 32.22
N LYS A 775 -4.36 -4.43 32.41
CA LYS A 775 -4.13 -5.81 31.99
C LYS A 775 -4.42 -5.91 30.50
N PHE A 776 -3.59 -6.67 29.78
CA PHE A 776 -3.77 -6.82 28.34
C PHE A 776 -5.06 -7.58 27.94
N ASP A 777 -5.60 -8.39 28.86
CA ASP A 777 -6.89 -9.04 28.70
C ASP A 777 -8.06 -8.04 28.70
N ASP A 778 -7.93 -6.93 29.42
CA ASP A 778 -8.95 -5.88 29.53
C ASP A 778 -8.97 -4.96 28.29
N LEU A 779 -8.03 -5.12 27.36
CA LEU A 779 -8.01 -4.39 26.10
C LEU A 779 -8.92 -5.05 25.06
N GLU A 780 -9.81 -4.27 24.45
CA GLU A 780 -10.61 -4.72 23.31
C GLU A 780 -9.75 -4.88 22.05
N SER A 781 -10.05 -5.90 21.26
CA SER A 781 -9.43 -6.11 19.95
C SER A 781 -9.69 -4.92 19.03
N ASN A 782 -8.67 -4.57 18.25
CA ASN A 782 -8.60 -3.41 17.38
C ASN A 782 -8.57 -2.02 18.04
N ARG A 783 -8.47 -1.92 19.37
CA ARG A 783 -8.30 -0.64 20.07
C ARG A 783 -6.84 -0.37 20.43
N SER A 784 -6.57 0.89 20.75
CA SER A 784 -5.29 1.31 21.29
C SER A 784 -5.47 2.33 22.40
N VAL A 785 -4.47 2.44 23.26
CA VAL A 785 -4.44 3.32 24.41
C VAL A 785 -3.14 4.10 24.36
N LEU A 786 -3.24 5.43 24.28
CA LEU A 786 -2.10 6.32 24.37
C LEU A 786 -2.01 6.87 25.78
N ILE A 787 -0.92 6.56 26.48
CA ILE A 787 -0.61 7.09 27.80
C ILE A 787 0.49 8.15 27.67
N THR A 788 0.32 9.29 28.32
CA THR A 788 1.35 10.34 28.35
C THR A 788 1.37 11.06 29.69
N GLY A 789 2.55 11.55 30.08
CA GLY A 789 2.70 12.44 31.24
C GLY A 789 2.42 13.92 30.94
N GLY A 790 2.08 14.26 29.69
CA GLY A 790 2.07 15.64 29.22
C GLY A 790 3.48 16.23 29.18
N THR A 791 3.61 17.52 29.49
CA THR A 791 4.90 18.19 29.57
C THR A 791 5.60 17.80 30.87
N LEU A 792 6.74 17.10 30.78
CA LEU A 792 7.53 16.69 31.93
C LEU A 792 8.49 17.82 32.35
N THR A 793 8.36 18.29 33.59
CA THR A 793 9.19 19.34 34.20
C THR A 793 9.56 18.95 35.62
N GLY A 794 10.83 18.64 35.88
CA GLY A 794 11.30 18.30 37.23
C GLY A 794 10.63 17.05 37.84
N CYS A 795 10.22 16.09 37.01
CA CYS A 795 9.49 14.90 37.43
C CYS A 795 10.09 13.59 36.87
N THR A 796 9.57 12.47 37.34
CA THR A 796 9.95 11.11 36.95
C THR A 796 8.73 10.39 36.38
N MET A 797 8.79 9.98 35.11
CA MET A 797 7.78 9.13 34.47
C MET A 797 8.40 7.77 34.16
N ILE A 798 7.76 6.70 34.64
CA ILE A 798 8.19 5.32 34.44
C ILE A 798 7.05 4.57 33.76
N THR A 799 7.36 3.84 32.71
CA THR A 799 6.40 2.94 32.08
C THR A 799 7.03 1.58 31.89
N GLY A 800 6.26 0.51 32.03
CA GLY A 800 6.78 -0.83 31.83
C GLY A 800 5.72 -1.90 31.79
N VAL A 801 6.11 -3.07 31.29
CA VAL A 801 5.27 -4.27 31.22
C VAL A 801 5.84 -5.32 32.15
N LYS A 802 4.95 -5.96 32.91
CA LYS A 802 5.27 -7.10 33.77
C LYS A 802 4.07 -8.04 33.78
N ASP A 803 4.28 -9.32 33.50
CA ASP A 803 3.26 -10.38 33.58
C ASP A 803 1.96 -10.01 32.81
N SER A 804 2.10 -9.65 31.53
CA SER A 804 0.98 -9.21 30.66
C SER A 804 0.16 -8.03 31.20
N THR A 805 0.77 -7.24 32.07
CA THR A 805 0.18 -6.05 32.67
C THR A 805 1.09 -4.85 32.41
N PHE A 806 0.52 -3.78 31.85
CA PHE A 806 1.21 -2.51 31.70
C PHE A 806 1.08 -1.66 32.97
N TYR A 807 2.15 -0.96 33.34
CA TYR A 807 2.22 -0.03 34.45
C TYR A 807 2.74 1.32 33.98
N ALA A 808 2.15 2.40 34.49
CA ALA A 808 2.68 3.75 34.37
C ALA A 808 2.69 4.44 35.74
N LEU A 809 3.82 5.05 36.09
CA LEU A 809 4.08 5.72 37.36
C LEU A 809 4.63 7.11 37.09
N HIS A 810 4.05 8.14 37.70
CA HIS A 810 4.48 9.52 37.54
C HIS A 810 4.67 10.19 38.90
N ALA A 811 5.93 10.41 39.29
CA ALA A 811 6.29 11.10 40.52
C ALA A 811 6.78 12.52 40.23
N GLY A 812 6.40 13.47 41.07
CA GLY A 812 6.88 14.83 40.95
C GLY A 812 6.21 15.75 41.94
N THR A 813 6.35 17.05 41.69
CA THR A 813 5.67 18.07 42.46
C THR A 813 5.07 19.14 41.55
N SER A 814 3.84 19.54 41.85
CA SER A 814 3.17 20.69 41.20
C SER A 814 3.38 22.00 41.95
N THR A 815 3.94 21.95 43.16
CA THR A 815 4.27 23.11 44.01
C THR A 815 5.69 22.99 44.53
N PRO A 816 6.67 23.75 43.99
CA PRO A 816 8.07 23.62 44.40
C PRO A 816 8.24 23.82 45.91
N SER A 817 8.71 22.78 46.62
CA SER A 817 9.12 22.88 48.02
C SER A 817 10.62 22.61 48.16
N GLU A 818 11.21 23.10 49.25
CA GLU A 818 12.61 22.77 49.60
C GLU A 818 12.74 21.38 50.24
N SER A 819 11.65 20.88 50.82
CA SER A 819 11.59 19.64 51.61
C SER A 819 11.40 18.36 50.78
N TRP A 820 10.80 18.43 49.59
CA TRP A 820 10.55 17.27 48.73
C TRP A 820 11.37 17.35 47.44
N LYS A 821 12.13 16.29 47.13
CA LYS A 821 13.02 16.22 45.97
C LYS A 821 12.67 15.00 45.10
N THR A 822 12.46 15.25 43.81
CA THR A 822 12.16 14.21 42.80
C THR A 822 13.17 13.06 42.82
N GLY A 823 14.47 13.37 42.93
CA GLY A 823 15.55 12.37 42.96
C GLY A 823 15.76 11.65 44.30
N LYS A 824 14.91 11.90 45.30
CA LYS A 824 14.96 11.27 46.63
C LYS A 824 13.58 10.80 47.08
N GLU A 825 12.72 11.72 47.50
CA GLU A 825 11.36 11.39 47.93
C GLU A 825 10.52 10.86 46.76
N GLY A 826 10.71 11.39 45.54
CA GLY A 826 10.03 10.86 44.34
C GLY A 826 10.41 9.42 44.00
N VAL A 827 11.66 9.01 44.28
CA VAL A 827 12.10 7.62 44.12
C VAL A 827 11.37 6.71 45.10
N ARG A 828 11.35 7.10 46.39
CA ARG A 828 10.60 6.39 47.44
C ARG A 828 9.13 6.24 47.06
N ASP A 829 8.51 7.32 46.59
CA ASP A 829 7.07 7.37 46.31
C ASP A 829 6.70 6.52 45.09
N ASN A 830 7.52 6.51 44.02
CA ASN A 830 7.33 5.61 42.88
C ASN A 830 7.44 4.13 43.26
N ILE A 831 8.44 3.74 44.07
CA ILE A 831 8.58 2.34 44.52
C ILE A 831 7.40 1.94 45.40
N ALA A 832 7.00 2.81 46.34
CA ALA A 832 5.84 2.55 47.19
C ALA A 832 4.53 2.44 46.40
N LEU A 833 4.38 3.24 45.32
CA LEU A 833 3.23 3.17 44.44
C LEU A 833 3.24 1.91 43.56
N PHE A 834 4.41 1.51 43.05
CA PHE A 834 4.55 0.25 42.32
C PHE A 834 4.15 -0.95 43.20
N ASN A 835 4.64 -1.01 44.44
CA ASN A 835 4.28 -2.08 45.38
C ASN A 835 2.77 -2.11 45.70
N ARG A 836 2.07 -0.96 45.64
CA ARG A 836 0.60 -0.91 45.77
C ARG A 836 -0.10 -1.46 44.54
N LEU A 837 0.40 -1.14 43.35
CA LEU A 837 -0.16 -1.62 42.08
C LEU A 837 0.13 -3.12 41.85
N ASN A 838 1.27 -3.60 42.36
CA ASN A 838 1.74 -4.98 42.26
C ASN A 838 2.13 -5.56 43.64
N PRO A 839 1.15 -5.88 44.51
CA PRO A 839 1.42 -6.35 45.86
C PRO A 839 2.01 -7.77 45.94
N THR A 840 1.97 -8.52 44.84
CA THR A 840 2.43 -9.92 44.75
C THR A 840 3.94 -10.04 44.60
N ASP A 841 4.63 -8.98 44.16
CA ASP A 841 6.10 -8.96 44.05
C ASP A 841 6.64 -7.56 44.42
N PRO A 842 6.72 -7.27 45.74
CA PRO A 842 7.10 -5.95 46.25
C PRO A 842 8.61 -5.73 46.24
N ILE A 843 9.03 -4.53 45.86
CA ILE A 843 10.43 -4.10 45.84
C ILE A 843 10.81 -3.50 47.19
N GLY A 844 11.96 -3.89 47.72
CA GLY A 844 12.52 -3.34 48.97
C GLY A 844 12.88 -1.86 48.85
N ILE A 845 12.43 -1.05 49.83
CA ILE A 845 12.74 0.38 49.90
C ILE A 845 14.02 0.57 50.74
N SER A 846 15.15 0.90 50.11
CA SER A 846 16.39 1.28 50.82
C SER A 846 16.20 2.55 51.67
N SER A 847 16.94 2.67 52.78
CA SER A 847 16.98 3.88 53.63
C SER A 847 17.69 5.06 52.95
N GLU A 848 18.63 4.78 52.04
CA GLU A 848 19.30 5.78 51.20
C GLU A 848 18.55 5.95 49.89
N HIS A 849 17.39 6.62 49.94
CA HIS A 849 16.59 6.91 48.75
C HIS A 849 17.43 7.65 47.70
N SER A 850 17.77 6.99 46.59
CA SER A 850 18.60 7.56 45.53
C SER A 850 18.19 7.05 44.15
N ASN A 851 18.51 7.82 43.12
CA ASN A 851 18.19 7.50 41.73
C ASN A 851 18.73 6.14 41.24
N LYS A 852 19.73 5.55 41.91
CA LYS A 852 20.19 4.18 41.61
C LYS A 852 19.07 3.15 41.73
N GLN A 853 18.12 3.37 42.64
CA GLN A 853 16.99 2.46 42.84
C GLN A 853 15.98 2.51 41.69
N LEU A 854 15.95 3.58 40.88
CA LEU A 854 15.08 3.65 39.70
C LEU A 854 15.52 2.67 38.61
N ILE A 855 16.84 2.44 38.47
CA ILE A 855 17.37 1.41 37.57
C ILE A 855 16.93 0.03 38.07
N GLY A 856 17.08 -0.24 39.37
CA GLY A 856 16.60 -1.49 39.97
C GLY A 856 15.10 -1.72 39.77
N LEU A 857 14.28 -0.66 39.82
CA LEU A 857 12.85 -0.74 39.48
C LEU A 857 12.62 -1.08 37.99
N LEU A 858 13.40 -0.54 37.06
CA LEU A 858 13.31 -0.90 35.64
C LEU A 858 13.60 -2.39 35.39
N ASP A 859 14.51 -2.98 36.15
CA ASP A 859 14.88 -4.39 36.01
C ASP A 859 13.78 -5.36 36.51
N HIS A 860 12.73 -4.86 37.17
CA HIS A 860 11.55 -5.65 37.55
C HIS A 860 10.48 -5.72 36.45
N PHE A 861 10.65 -4.98 35.35
CA PHE A 861 9.79 -5.06 34.18
C PHE A 861 10.43 -5.93 33.10
N ASP A 862 9.60 -6.72 32.39
CA ASP A 862 10.01 -7.41 31.15
C ASP A 862 10.52 -6.41 30.10
N GLN A 863 9.97 -5.19 30.18
CA GLN A 863 10.33 -4.02 29.38
C GLN A 863 9.95 -2.77 30.17
N GLY A 864 10.90 -1.86 30.40
CA GLY A 864 10.65 -0.61 31.12
C GLY A 864 11.40 0.57 30.51
N THR A 865 10.83 1.77 30.62
CA THR A 865 11.49 3.03 30.27
C THR A 865 11.30 4.07 31.37
N LEU A 866 12.25 5.00 31.46
CA LEU A 866 12.33 6.02 32.51
C LEU A 866 12.65 7.38 31.89
N ALA A 867 11.77 8.37 32.06
CA ALA A 867 12.07 9.77 31.79
C ALA A 867 12.26 10.52 33.11
N TYR A 868 13.41 11.16 33.30
CA TYR A 868 13.79 11.79 34.56
C TYR A 868 14.34 13.22 34.39
N SER A 869 13.90 14.12 35.27
CA SER A 869 14.55 15.41 35.50
C SER A 869 14.47 15.77 36.99
N GLY A 870 15.63 15.99 37.61
CA GLY A 870 15.72 16.40 39.00
C GLY A 870 16.72 17.54 39.22
N LYS A 871 16.75 18.06 40.44
CA LYS A 871 17.66 19.15 40.84
C LYS A 871 19.13 18.69 40.78
N ALA A 872 20.05 19.64 40.61
CA ALA A 872 21.49 19.40 40.66
C ALA A 872 21.89 18.62 41.92
N GLY A 873 22.73 17.58 41.74
CA GLY A 873 23.18 16.67 42.80
C GLY A 873 22.45 15.32 42.85
N PHE A 874 21.41 15.11 42.03
CA PHE A 874 20.69 13.84 41.93
C PHE A 874 20.71 13.33 40.48
N ASN A 875 21.87 12.87 39.99
CA ASN A 875 22.01 12.26 38.67
C ASN A 875 21.78 10.75 38.72
N ILE A 876 21.47 10.14 37.57
CA ILE A 876 21.44 8.67 37.43
C ILE A 876 22.83 8.23 36.97
N GLU A 877 23.61 7.58 37.84
CA GLU A 877 24.92 7.03 37.46
C GLU A 877 24.74 5.92 36.41
N GLY A 878 25.44 6.02 35.28
CA GLY A 878 25.38 5.03 34.19
C GLY A 878 24.36 5.31 33.07
N GLU A 879 23.64 6.44 33.13
CA GLU A 879 22.57 6.77 32.17
C GLU A 879 23.00 6.85 30.69
N GLU A 880 24.24 7.26 30.40
CA GLU A 880 24.72 7.41 29.02
C GLU A 880 24.81 6.07 28.26
N ALA A 881 24.75 4.94 28.97
CA ALA A 881 24.85 3.60 28.39
C ALA A 881 23.51 2.83 28.37
N ASP A 882 22.47 3.27 29.07
CA ASP A 882 21.18 2.58 29.14
C ASP A 882 20.12 3.27 28.27
N ASN A 883 19.82 2.65 27.13
CA ASN A 883 18.85 3.17 26.18
C ASN A 883 17.41 3.19 26.71
N ARG A 884 17.10 2.67 27.91
CA ARG A 884 15.77 2.77 28.54
C ARG A 884 15.53 4.11 29.24
N ILE A 885 16.59 4.91 29.44
CA ILE A 885 16.57 6.09 30.31
C ILE A 885 16.72 7.37 29.48
N LEU A 886 15.81 8.32 29.68
CA LEU A 886 15.94 9.70 29.21
C LEU A 886 16.13 10.64 30.40
N ASN A 887 17.36 11.14 30.60
CA ASN A 887 17.60 12.25 31.50
C ASN A 887 17.50 13.58 30.76
N TYR A 888 16.43 14.33 31.00
CA TYR A 888 16.15 15.60 30.34
C TYR A 888 16.45 16.83 31.22
N SER A 889 17.16 16.65 32.33
CA SER A 889 17.54 17.74 33.26
C SER A 889 18.34 18.87 32.61
N LYS A 890 19.08 18.60 31.53
CA LYS A 890 19.95 19.56 30.83
C LYS A 890 19.26 20.34 29.71
N VAL A 891 18.08 19.92 29.25
CA VAL A 891 17.48 20.37 27.96
C VAL A 891 16.20 21.19 28.15
N GLY A 892 15.65 21.23 29.36
CA GLY A 892 14.55 22.12 29.76
C GLY A 892 13.17 21.46 29.84
N LEU A 893 12.80 20.60 28.89
CA LEU A 893 11.52 19.87 28.88
C LEU A 893 11.68 18.43 28.38
N GLY A 894 10.93 17.50 28.98
CA GLY A 894 10.81 16.11 28.55
C GLY A 894 9.38 15.76 28.12
N VAL A 895 9.25 14.74 27.29
CA VAL A 895 7.96 14.17 26.87
C VAL A 895 8.06 12.64 26.83
N SER A 896 7.00 11.97 27.25
CA SER A 896 6.87 10.51 27.19
C SER A 896 5.51 10.13 26.62
N PHE A 897 5.51 9.21 25.65
CA PHE A 897 4.32 8.61 25.06
C PHE A 897 4.45 7.10 25.11
N THR A 898 3.46 6.41 25.65
CA THR A 898 3.37 4.96 25.55
C THR A 898 2.08 4.58 24.83
N LEU A 899 2.21 3.94 23.68
CA LEU A 899 1.09 3.42 22.91
C LEU A 899 0.98 1.92 23.18
N ILE A 900 -0.17 1.50 23.69
CA ILE A 900 -0.56 0.09 23.80
C ILE A 900 -1.58 -0.18 22.72
N SER A 901 -1.48 -1.29 21.99
CA SER A 901 -2.51 -1.66 21.02
C SER A 901 -2.75 -3.15 20.98
N LYS A 902 -3.99 -3.56 20.76
CA LYS A 902 -4.38 -4.95 20.55
C LYS A 902 -4.94 -5.09 19.15
N ASN A 903 -4.33 -5.92 18.32
CA ASN A 903 -4.79 -6.10 16.95
C ASN A 903 -5.99 -7.06 16.86
N SER A 904 -6.54 -7.26 15.67
CA SER A 904 -7.67 -8.17 15.44
C SER A 904 -7.38 -9.64 15.75
N GLN A 905 -6.10 -10.02 15.86
CA GLN A 905 -5.64 -11.36 16.19
C GLN A 905 -5.37 -11.53 17.70
N GLY A 906 -5.63 -10.49 18.51
CA GLY A 906 -5.42 -10.51 19.96
C GLY A 906 -4.00 -10.23 20.41
N VAL A 907 -3.06 -10.01 19.48
CA VAL A 907 -1.65 -9.70 19.80
C VAL A 907 -1.54 -8.27 20.31
N VAL A 908 -0.83 -8.10 21.42
CA VAL A 908 -0.66 -6.80 22.09
C VAL A 908 0.74 -6.27 21.83
N SER A 909 0.83 -5.00 21.44
CA SER A 909 2.10 -4.28 21.30
C SER A 909 2.14 -3.08 22.23
N VAL A 910 3.32 -2.85 22.83
CA VAL A 910 3.60 -1.69 23.68
C VAL A 910 4.82 -0.98 23.14
N GLU A 911 4.65 0.28 22.74
CA GLU A 911 5.73 1.14 22.26
C GLU A 911 5.83 2.39 23.12
N THR A 912 7.04 2.70 23.61
CA THR A 912 7.29 3.95 24.35
C THR A 912 8.27 4.84 23.58
N LEU A 913 7.92 6.12 23.49
CA LEU A 913 8.72 7.17 22.87
C LEU A 913 9.05 8.24 23.91
N LEU A 914 10.33 8.54 24.07
CA LEU A 914 10.85 9.59 24.95
C LEU A 914 11.48 10.71 24.10
N GLU A 915 11.17 11.97 24.40
CA GLU A 915 11.68 13.13 23.64
C GLU A 915 12.09 14.29 24.56
N THR A 916 13.06 15.08 24.12
CA THR A 916 13.44 16.35 24.78
C THR A 916 13.03 17.53 23.92
N GLY A 917 12.57 18.61 24.54
CA GLY A 917 12.20 19.86 23.87
C GLY A 917 13.00 21.05 24.40
N GLU A 918 13.47 21.91 23.49
CA GLU A 918 14.09 23.20 23.83
C GLU A 918 13.09 24.35 23.66
N LEU A 919 12.91 25.15 24.72
CA LEU A 919 12.19 26.42 24.69
C LEU A 919 13.10 27.50 24.06
N THR A 920 12.78 27.95 22.86
CA THR A 920 13.44 29.13 22.29
C THR A 920 12.97 30.39 23.03
N THR A 921 13.92 31.21 23.47
CA THR A 921 13.72 32.30 24.42
C THR A 921 12.77 33.40 23.92
N HIS A 922 11.57 33.45 24.48
CA HIS A 922 10.95 34.70 24.93
C HIS A 922 10.11 34.40 26.16
N SER A 923 10.58 34.84 27.34
CA SER A 923 9.80 34.81 28.57
C SER A 923 8.53 35.66 28.41
N PRO A 924 7.32 35.15 28.68
CA PRO A 924 6.21 36.04 28.99
C PRO A 924 6.39 36.50 30.45
N HIS A 925 6.89 37.72 30.62
CA HIS A 925 6.69 38.45 31.86
C HIS A 925 5.19 38.46 32.21
N LYS A 926 4.90 38.29 33.50
CA LYS A 926 3.59 38.44 34.12
C LYS A 926 2.87 39.71 33.64
N THR A 927 1.96 39.59 32.68
CA THR A 927 0.92 40.61 32.46
C THR A 927 -0.41 39.93 32.16
N LYS A 928 -1.41 40.17 33.02
CA LYS A 928 -2.81 39.89 32.74
C LYS A 928 -3.21 40.72 31.51
N SER A 929 -3.61 40.07 30.42
CA SER A 929 -4.19 40.74 29.25
C SER A 929 -5.56 40.14 28.92
N PRO A 930 -6.49 40.92 28.34
CA PRO A 930 -7.92 40.57 28.21
C PRO A 930 -8.17 39.59 27.04
N PRO A 931 -9.41 39.07 26.89
CA PRO A 931 -9.75 38.10 25.85
C PRO A 931 -9.62 38.76 24.46
N GLY A 932 -8.75 38.21 23.60
CA GLY A 932 -8.60 38.65 22.21
C GLY A 932 -7.17 38.83 21.68
N ALA A 933 -6.13 38.64 22.49
CA ALA A 933 -4.74 38.78 22.02
C ALA A 933 -4.16 37.46 21.46
N SER A 934 -3.57 37.53 20.27
CA SER A 934 -2.76 36.46 19.68
C SER A 934 -1.49 36.23 20.51
N PHE A 935 -1.23 34.98 20.89
CA PHE A 935 0.03 34.60 21.51
C PHE A 935 1.15 34.61 20.45
N PRO A 936 2.33 35.23 20.71
CA PRO A 936 3.48 35.03 19.85
C PRO A 936 3.92 33.56 19.91
N ALA A 937 4.11 32.96 18.74
CA ALA A 937 4.47 31.56 18.58
C ALA A 937 5.94 31.32 18.99
N SER A 938 6.18 31.00 20.25
CA SER A 938 7.43 30.35 20.66
C SER A 938 7.48 28.95 20.03
N GLN A 939 8.33 28.73 19.02
CA GLN A 939 8.55 27.41 18.43
C GLN A 939 9.40 26.56 19.37
N LEU A 940 8.78 25.52 19.93
CA LEU A 940 9.50 24.43 20.58
C LEU A 940 10.16 23.56 19.51
N LYS A 941 11.48 23.39 19.60
CA LYS A 941 12.20 22.39 18.79
C LYS A 941 12.36 21.14 19.64
N TYR A 942 11.83 20.03 19.14
CA TYR A 942 11.96 18.72 19.78
C TYR A 942 13.10 17.92 19.13
N GLN A 943 14.02 17.43 19.96
CA GLN A 943 15.04 16.45 19.58
C GLN A 943 14.63 15.09 20.15
N ALA A 944 14.39 14.14 19.25
CA ALA A 944 13.96 12.80 19.64
C ALA A 944 15.17 11.99 20.11
N HIS A 945 15.09 11.40 21.30
CA HIS A 945 16.04 10.42 21.80
C HIS A 945 15.36 9.05 21.74
N SER A 946 15.65 8.26 20.71
CA SER A 946 14.91 7.02 20.47
C SER A 946 15.36 5.90 21.40
N SER A 947 14.50 5.59 22.36
CA SER A 947 14.47 4.33 23.11
C SER A 947 13.26 3.51 22.66
N ILE A 948 13.26 3.03 21.41
CA ILE A 948 12.19 2.16 20.93
C ILE A 948 12.45 0.77 21.51
N VAL A 949 11.61 0.31 22.42
CA VAL A 949 11.64 -1.07 22.89
C VAL A 949 10.45 -1.81 22.28
N HIS A 950 10.73 -2.89 21.54
CA HIS A 950 9.71 -3.70 20.83
C HIS A 950 9.48 -5.03 21.58
N LYS A 951 8.21 -5.39 21.83
CA LYS A 951 7.78 -6.78 22.05
C LYS A 951 6.29 -6.97 21.76
N LEU A 952 5.96 -8.15 21.24
CA LEU A 952 4.61 -8.65 20.98
C LEU A 952 4.24 -9.58 22.15
N PHE A 953 3.07 -9.37 22.75
CA PHE A 953 2.49 -10.20 23.81
C PHE A 953 1.28 -10.97 23.30
#